data_AF-A0A0M4KEB1-F1
#
_entry.id   AF-A0A0M4KEB1-F1
#
_cell.length_a   1.000
_cell.length_b   1.000
_cell.length_c   1.000
_cell.angle_alpha   90.00
_cell.angle_beta   90.00
_cell.angle_gamma   90.00
#
_symmetry.space_group_name_H-M   'P 1'
#
loop_
_entity.id
_entity.type
_entity.pdbx_description
1 polymer ?
#
loop_
_entity_poly.entity_id
_entity_poly.type
_entity_poly.pdbx_seq_one_letter_code
_entity_poly.pdbx_strand_id
1 'polypeptide(L)'
;MKKLLAIFGTSLLVVSPAFLVVSCTKKEKNIDDISLKTAVEQIGKSVYLTDTKKYNFNYQMNDILRTKRIKDISTIYGNDTYTKDDLSSYSRFDDLYNYYFDKNLFADNLSISENINWEGNIQAQNSKNLELLLVTIPNLLDLLGNGKIFTFIFKLIEIAPSILVSLSDNYLVSYLNKILSKENSESFSNAFSNEPYTNFTNQEALNSSIIGLSNSIDFLLGNKNELKIPTKEQSQGEYFLNSISLLTNNLRSILKKEKTINLDLIIDLPAIAEVIRFARTLIVYITNGVDSIYKENQNQSGHNYFEEIEKFRNSVIEAKKNELNILNVFEFLDSTYEDGEGLKLIFALLFQSYKEPKLRAGKLTINVGAISDENIQVKGITPLLQASINAVFPTFYITEGLPSIVVSLLKILKIDKVNLASVTIDLLNSLVSGSNFKGIIDIMNHFLIINFIKNEQLKSKIESLKEIDEIYKNSLWTELYGGTFINKFYEVLFNKKIEEKINIKGILENSKISFLGEKILYKDILSKINNNQDFKGDFKIDFSNISQIVIDLRKILDLKNGIKTDINIKDFQSNLETLFVNLQGMKKLTSWASNTETSEGSSLWDKYQAEQNKYNKNLRADILTQKIKSVNQNKKYSYEVIVENKKYVINLKMLKNNKFQIISIN
;
A
#
# COMPACT_ATOMS: atom_id res chain seq x y z
N MET A 1 -2.98 -9.72 -8.74
CA MET A 1 -3.55 -10.85 -7.96
C MET A 1 -2.58 -11.47 -6.94
N LYS A 2 -1.40 -12.01 -7.29
CA LYS A 2 -0.43 -12.52 -6.28
C LYS A 2 0.30 -11.41 -5.51
N LYS A 3 0.56 -10.27 -6.14
CA LYS A 3 1.01 -9.03 -5.47
C LYS A 3 -0.09 -8.31 -4.68
N LEU A 4 -1.33 -8.82 -4.72
CA LEU A 4 -2.50 -8.27 -4.03
C LEU A 4 -2.66 -8.85 -2.61
N LEU A 5 -2.12 -10.05 -2.37
CA LEU A 5 -2.01 -10.68 -1.06
C LEU A 5 -0.78 -10.20 -0.27
N ALA A 6 0.25 -9.70 -0.96
CA ALA A 6 1.40 -9.02 -0.36
C ALA A 6 1.06 -7.63 0.22
N ILE A 7 -0.22 -7.25 0.12
CA ILE A 7 -0.82 -5.96 0.44
C ILE A 7 -1.95 -6.14 1.48
N PHE A 8 -1.89 -7.06 2.45
CA PHE A 8 -2.98 -7.10 3.45
C PHE A 8 -3.27 -5.73 4.12
N GLY A 9 -2.36 -4.76 4.04
CA GLY A 9 -2.54 -3.36 4.47
C GLY A 9 -2.62 -2.25 3.39
N THR A 10 -2.92 -2.49 2.11
CA THR A 10 -3.04 -1.36 1.14
C THR A 10 -4.10 -1.49 0.03
N SER A 11 -5.01 -2.47 0.14
CA SER A 11 -6.01 -2.78 -0.88
C SER A 11 -7.40 -2.88 -0.28
N LEU A 12 -7.95 -1.74 0.11
CA LEU A 12 -9.38 -1.58 0.37
C LEU A 12 -10.01 -0.40 -0.41
N LEU A 13 -9.21 0.51 -0.97
CA LEU A 13 -9.70 1.67 -1.70
C LEU A 13 -9.16 1.76 -3.13
N VAL A 14 -9.47 0.75 -3.94
CA VAL A 14 -9.66 0.98 -5.39
C VAL A 14 -11.13 0.74 -5.65
N VAL A 15 -11.93 1.73 -5.24
CA VAL A 15 -13.38 1.74 -5.44
C VAL A 15 -13.63 2.05 -6.90
N SER A 16 -14.14 1.06 -7.60
CA SER A 16 -14.96 1.26 -8.79
C SER A 16 -16.03 2.32 -8.45
N PRO A 17 -16.19 3.39 -9.24
CA PRO A 17 -17.21 4.40 -8.94
C PRO A 17 -18.60 3.74 -8.92
N ALA A 18 -19.21 3.64 -7.75
CA ALA A 18 -20.62 3.32 -7.58
C ALA A 18 -21.45 4.39 -8.33
N PHE A 19 -22.27 3.93 -9.26
CA PHE A 19 -23.11 4.78 -10.10
C PHE A 19 -24.41 5.15 -9.37
N LEU A 20 -24.60 6.44 -9.09
CA LEU A 20 -25.92 7.03 -8.88
C LEU A 20 -26.60 7.20 -10.25
N VAL A 21 -27.57 6.34 -10.55
CA VAL A 21 -28.46 6.50 -11.71
C VAL A 21 -29.47 7.60 -11.38
N VAL A 22 -29.23 8.82 -11.87
CA VAL A 22 -30.27 9.85 -11.98
C VAL A 22 -31.06 9.55 -13.24
N SER A 23 -32.33 9.21 -13.08
CA SER A 23 -33.25 9.03 -14.20
C SER A 23 -33.57 10.40 -14.80
N CYS A 24 -33.13 10.64 -16.03
CA CYS A 24 -33.72 11.67 -16.89
C CYS A 24 -34.61 10.99 -17.94
N THR A 25 -35.74 11.63 -18.18
CA THR A 25 -36.85 11.24 -19.05
C THR A 25 -36.41 10.79 -20.44
N LYS A 26 -36.96 9.67 -20.90
CA LYS A 26 -36.77 9.14 -22.26
C LYS A 26 -37.41 10.08 -23.28
N LYS A 27 -36.57 10.75 -24.08
CA LYS A 27 -36.92 11.02 -25.48
C LYS A 27 -36.52 9.78 -26.29
N GLU A 28 -37.44 9.27 -27.11
CA GLU A 28 -37.08 8.27 -28.11
C GLU A 28 -35.99 8.87 -29.01
N LYS A 29 -34.90 8.11 -29.13
CA LYS A 29 -33.65 8.59 -29.67
C LYS A 29 -33.44 7.92 -31.03
N ASN A 30 -33.50 8.69 -32.10
CA ASN A 30 -33.18 8.19 -33.44
C ASN A 30 -31.66 8.01 -33.53
N ILE A 31 -31.23 6.77 -33.81
CA ILE A 31 -29.82 6.41 -33.90
C ILE A 31 -29.33 6.76 -35.30
N ASP A 32 -28.36 7.66 -35.36
CA ASP A 32 -27.69 8.01 -36.60
C ASP A 32 -26.51 7.06 -36.85
N ASP A 33 -26.50 6.43 -38.03
CA ASP A 33 -25.47 5.44 -38.40
C ASP A 33 -24.09 6.09 -38.64
N ILE A 34 -24.04 7.33 -39.13
CA ILE A 34 -22.80 8.06 -39.36
C ILE A 34 -22.14 8.38 -38.02
N SER A 35 -22.93 8.88 -37.06
CA SER A 35 -22.46 9.16 -35.70
C SER A 35 -21.94 7.90 -35.00
N LEU A 36 -22.67 6.79 -35.11
CA LEU A 36 -22.27 5.53 -34.46
C LEU A 36 -21.01 4.93 -35.11
N LYS A 37 -20.91 4.95 -36.45
CA LYS A 37 -19.69 4.55 -37.16
C LYS A 37 -18.48 5.39 -36.77
N THR A 38 -18.68 6.69 -36.56
CA THR A 38 -17.63 7.62 -36.14
C THR A 38 -17.14 7.35 -34.72
N ALA A 39 -18.03 6.98 -33.80
CA ALA A 39 -17.60 6.52 -32.49
C ALA A 39 -16.75 5.25 -32.58
N VAL A 40 -17.21 4.28 -33.37
CA VAL A 40 -16.57 2.97 -33.51
C VAL A 40 -15.23 3.09 -34.25
N GLU A 41 -15.12 4.03 -35.19
CA GLU A 41 -13.87 4.45 -35.83
C GLU A 41 -12.80 4.77 -34.78
N GLN A 42 -13.09 5.66 -33.82
CA GLN A 42 -12.13 6.07 -32.80
C GLN A 42 -11.86 4.99 -31.74
N ILE A 43 -12.85 4.16 -31.45
CA ILE A 43 -12.67 2.97 -30.61
C ILE A 43 -11.67 2.01 -31.28
N GLY A 44 -11.87 1.67 -32.56
CA GLY A 44 -10.96 0.78 -33.30
C GLY A 44 -9.54 1.35 -33.40
N LYS A 45 -9.41 2.66 -33.55
CA LYS A 45 -8.13 3.37 -33.47
C LYS A 45 -7.41 3.15 -32.14
N SER A 46 -8.14 3.33 -31.04
CA SER A 46 -7.61 3.16 -29.68
C SER A 46 -7.28 1.71 -29.35
N VAL A 47 -8.06 0.75 -29.87
CA VAL A 47 -7.77 -0.69 -29.81
C VAL A 47 -6.44 -0.97 -30.52
N TYR A 48 -6.26 -0.47 -31.74
CA TYR A 48 -5.03 -0.67 -32.51
C TYR A 48 -3.79 -0.16 -31.79
N LEU A 49 -3.85 1.04 -31.22
CA LEU A 49 -2.72 1.64 -30.49
C LEU A 49 -2.47 0.94 -29.16
N THR A 50 -3.51 0.44 -28.49
CA THR A 50 -3.36 -0.44 -27.32
C THR A 50 -2.61 -1.72 -27.72
N ASP A 51 -3.06 -2.38 -28.78
CA ASP A 51 -2.52 -3.66 -29.25
C ASP A 51 -1.07 -3.55 -29.78
N THR A 52 -0.77 -2.49 -30.53
CA THR A 52 0.54 -2.34 -31.22
C THR A 52 1.56 -1.49 -30.47
N LYS A 53 1.12 -0.47 -29.72
CA LYS A 53 1.99 0.48 -29.00
C LYS A 53 1.88 0.37 -27.48
N LYS A 54 0.96 -0.46 -26.96
CA LYS A 54 0.69 -0.65 -25.52
C LYS A 54 0.22 0.62 -24.80
N TYR A 55 -0.31 1.58 -25.54
CA TYR A 55 -0.90 2.79 -24.96
C TYR A 55 -2.15 2.43 -24.16
N ASN A 56 -2.35 3.04 -23.00
CA ASN A 56 -3.52 2.78 -22.18
C ASN A 56 -4.80 3.24 -22.89
N PHE A 57 -5.73 2.32 -23.17
CA PHE A 57 -6.97 2.62 -23.89
C PHE A 57 -7.78 3.76 -23.26
N ASN A 58 -7.95 3.72 -21.93
CA ASN A 58 -8.77 4.69 -21.22
C ASN A 58 -8.15 6.10 -21.29
N TYR A 59 -6.83 6.19 -21.18
CA TYR A 59 -6.10 7.45 -21.33
C TYR A 59 -6.25 8.03 -22.75
N GLN A 60 -6.12 7.20 -23.78
CA GLN A 60 -6.33 7.63 -25.18
C GLN A 60 -7.74 8.19 -25.40
N MET A 61 -8.76 7.49 -24.90
CA MET A 61 -10.16 7.88 -25.08
C MET A 61 -10.54 9.10 -24.25
N ASN A 62 -10.24 9.11 -22.96
CA ASN A 62 -10.72 10.13 -22.03
C ASN A 62 -9.92 11.42 -22.09
N ASP A 63 -8.59 11.34 -22.10
CA ASP A 63 -7.74 12.51 -21.96
C ASP A 63 -7.39 13.15 -23.30
N ILE A 64 -7.57 12.42 -24.41
CA ILE A 64 -7.17 12.89 -25.74
C ILE A 64 -8.35 12.94 -26.69
N LEU A 65 -8.91 11.79 -27.09
CA LEU A 65 -9.91 11.74 -28.16
C LEU A 65 -11.18 12.52 -27.82
N ARG A 66 -11.74 12.34 -26.61
CA ARG A 66 -12.96 13.05 -26.17
C ARG A 66 -12.80 14.57 -26.17
N THR A 67 -11.59 15.09 -25.97
CA THR A 67 -11.33 16.54 -25.98
C THR A 67 -11.28 17.15 -27.39
N LYS A 68 -11.18 16.33 -28.44
CA LYS A 68 -11.06 16.79 -29.84
C LYS A 68 -12.41 17.03 -30.48
N ARG A 69 -12.43 17.86 -31.53
CA ARG A 69 -13.60 17.97 -32.40
C ARG A 69 -13.67 16.76 -33.31
N ILE A 70 -14.87 16.37 -33.69
CA ILE A 70 -15.11 15.19 -34.53
C ILE A 70 -14.34 15.30 -35.86
N LYS A 71 -14.36 16.47 -36.51
CA LYS A 71 -13.63 16.72 -37.76
C LYS A 71 -12.11 16.55 -37.67
N ASP A 72 -11.52 16.69 -36.48
CA ASP A 72 -10.07 16.64 -36.30
C ASP A 72 -9.57 15.18 -36.19
N ILE A 73 -10.47 14.23 -36.00
CA ILE A 73 -10.14 12.82 -35.69
C ILE A 73 -10.86 11.80 -36.57
N SER A 74 -12.02 12.16 -37.12
CA SER A 74 -12.85 11.28 -37.94
C SER A 74 -12.60 11.51 -39.42
N THR A 75 -12.53 10.41 -40.17
CA THR A 75 -12.53 10.39 -41.64
C THR A 75 -13.93 10.28 -42.23
N ILE A 76 -14.93 9.98 -41.39
CA ILE A 76 -16.32 9.71 -41.78
C ILE A 76 -17.17 10.99 -41.73
N TYR A 77 -16.93 11.86 -40.75
CA TYR A 77 -17.53 13.21 -40.72
C TYR A 77 -16.75 14.16 -41.62
N GLY A 78 -17.33 14.51 -42.77
CA GLY A 78 -16.82 15.60 -43.59
C GLY A 78 -16.98 16.96 -42.92
N ASN A 79 -16.24 17.97 -43.41
CA ASN A 79 -16.53 19.37 -43.10
C ASN A 79 -18.01 19.63 -43.48
N ASP A 80 -18.76 20.26 -42.58
CA ASP A 80 -20.19 20.60 -42.78
C ASP A 80 -21.22 19.45 -42.71
N THR A 81 -20.86 18.29 -42.14
CA THR A 81 -21.83 17.22 -41.85
C THR A 81 -22.67 17.56 -40.61
N TYR A 82 -24.00 17.59 -40.76
CA TYR A 82 -24.98 17.68 -39.67
C TYR A 82 -25.81 16.40 -39.64
N THR A 83 -25.87 15.74 -38.48
CA THR A 83 -26.57 14.47 -38.29
C THR A 83 -27.92 14.66 -37.59
N LYS A 84 -28.78 13.64 -37.64
CA LYS A 84 -30.15 13.69 -37.09
C LYS A 84 -30.22 13.82 -35.56
N ASP A 85 -29.07 13.73 -34.90
CA ASP A 85 -28.86 13.82 -33.47
C ASP A 85 -28.37 15.21 -33.01
N ASP A 86 -28.44 16.23 -33.87
CA ASP A 86 -27.97 17.60 -33.65
C ASP A 86 -26.46 17.72 -33.39
N LEU A 87 -25.69 16.67 -33.72
CA LEU A 87 -24.23 16.71 -33.70
C LEU A 87 -23.70 17.21 -35.05
N SER A 88 -22.60 17.96 -34.99
CA SER A 88 -21.91 18.48 -36.17
C SER A 88 -20.44 18.09 -36.15
N SER A 89 -19.77 18.22 -37.28
CA SER A 89 -18.31 18.00 -37.38
C SER A 89 -17.49 18.91 -36.43
N TYR A 90 -18.06 20.03 -35.95
CA TYR A 90 -17.44 20.94 -34.98
C TYR A 90 -17.72 20.59 -33.52
N SER A 91 -18.69 19.70 -33.25
CA SER A 91 -18.98 19.20 -31.90
C SER A 91 -17.78 18.43 -31.34
N ARG A 92 -17.67 18.35 -30.01
CA ARG A 92 -16.61 17.54 -29.39
C ARG A 92 -16.96 16.07 -29.54
N PHE A 93 -15.93 15.24 -29.68
CA PHE A 93 -16.12 13.80 -29.69
C PHE A 93 -16.71 13.30 -28.36
N ASP A 94 -16.46 14.02 -27.25
CA ASP A 94 -17.12 13.77 -25.98
C ASP A 94 -18.65 13.82 -26.07
N ASP A 95 -19.21 14.78 -26.80
CA ASP A 95 -20.66 14.94 -26.96
C ASP A 95 -21.24 13.72 -27.67
N LEU A 96 -20.60 13.29 -28.76
CA LEU A 96 -20.96 12.09 -29.52
C LEU A 96 -20.82 10.82 -28.69
N TYR A 97 -19.72 10.69 -27.96
CA TYR A 97 -19.46 9.55 -27.07
C TYR A 97 -20.53 9.45 -25.98
N ASN A 98 -20.81 10.54 -25.26
CA ASN A 98 -21.81 10.57 -24.19
C ASN A 98 -23.24 10.36 -24.72
N TYR A 99 -23.48 10.75 -25.97
CA TYR A 99 -24.76 10.53 -26.66
C TYR A 99 -24.98 9.04 -26.92
N TYR A 100 -24.00 8.31 -27.46
CA TYR A 100 -24.20 6.91 -27.88
C TYR A 100 -23.81 5.86 -26.85
N PHE A 101 -22.81 6.10 -25.99
CA PHE A 101 -22.23 5.07 -25.13
C PHE A 101 -22.60 5.25 -23.66
N ASP A 102 -22.65 4.11 -22.97
CA ASP A 102 -22.74 4.09 -21.51
C ASP A 102 -21.41 4.58 -20.91
N LYS A 103 -21.47 5.11 -19.68
CA LYS A 103 -20.26 5.52 -18.97
C LYS A 103 -19.37 4.29 -18.68
N ASN A 104 -19.97 3.10 -18.55
CA ASN A 104 -19.24 1.84 -18.66
C ASN A 104 -19.20 1.38 -20.12
N LEU A 105 -18.15 1.78 -20.85
CA LEU A 105 -18.00 1.46 -22.28
C LEU A 105 -18.05 -0.04 -22.55
N PHE A 106 -17.41 -0.83 -21.69
CA PHE A 106 -17.29 -2.28 -21.83
C PHE A 106 -18.33 -2.97 -20.96
N ALA A 107 -18.94 -4.04 -21.48
CA ALA A 107 -19.76 -4.93 -20.68
C ALA A 107 -18.89 -5.71 -19.67
N ASP A 108 -19.45 -6.08 -18.52
CA ASP A 108 -18.75 -6.81 -17.45
C ASP A 108 -18.16 -8.15 -17.94
N ASN A 109 -18.75 -8.73 -19.00
CA ASN A 109 -18.32 -9.96 -19.64
C ASN A 109 -17.67 -9.73 -21.01
N LEU A 110 -16.95 -8.62 -21.19
CA LEU A 110 -16.22 -8.30 -22.43
C LEU A 110 -15.37 -9.49 -22.91
N SER A 111 -15.64 -9.94 -24.13
CA SER A 111 -14.84 -10.97 -24.81
C SER A 111 -13.82 -10.33 -25.74
N ILE A 112 -12.53 -10.55 -25.52
CA ILE A 112 -11.45 -10.08 -26.39
C ILE A 112 -10.76 -11.30 -26.99
N SER A 113 -10.54 -11.29 -28.30
CA SER A 113 -9.81 -12.37 -28.98
C SER A 113 -8.36 -12.46 -28.49
N GLU A 114 -7.84 -13.69 -28.34
CA GLU A 114 -6.51 -13.97 -27.73
C GLU A 114 -5.34 -13.31 -28.46
N ASN A 115 -5.52 -12.98 -29.74
CA ASN A 115 -4.53 -12.33 -30.58
C ASN A 115 -4.47 -10.79 -30.42
N ILE A 116 -5.33 -10.20 -29.58
CA ILE A 116 -5.33 -8.77 -29.29
C ILE A 116 -4.68 -8.53 -27.93
N ASN A 117 -3.58 -7.78 -27.91
CA ASN A 117 -2.94 -7.39 -26.66
C ASN A 117 -3.69 -6.21 -26.01
N TRP A 118 -4.61 -6.52 -25.11
CA TRP A 118 -5.45 -5.51 -24.44
C TRP A 118 -4.78 -4.79 -23.26
N GLU A 119 -3.66 -5.32 -22.74
CA GLU A 119 -3.00 -4.80 -21.53
C GLU A 119 -2.14 -3.54 -21.80
N GLY A 120 -2.72 -2.52 -22.42
CA GLY A 120 -2.07 -1.22 -22.57
C GLY A 120 -1.90 -0.53 -21.21
N ASN A 121 -0.65 -0.31 -20.81
CA ASN A 121 -0.31 0.28 -19.51
C ASN A 121 0.47 1.60 -19.60
N ILE A 122 0.82 2.05 -20.81
CA ILE A 122 1.64 3.24 -20.99
C ILE A 122 0.75 4.49 -21.10
N GLN A 123 0.91 5.44 -20.17
CA GLN A 123 0.19 6.72 -20.14
C GLN A 123 1.14 7.84 -19.67
N ALA A 124 0.93 9.07 -20.15
CA ALA A 124 1.73 10.21 -19.72
C ALA A 124 1.24 10.71 -18.35
N GLN A 125 2.17 11.11 -17.48
CA GLN A 125 1.85 11.81 -16.23
C GLN A 125 1.92 13.34 -16.47
N ASN A 126 1.07 14.12 -15.78
CA ASN A 126 0.88 15.55 -16.00
C ASN A 126 1.90 16.40 -15.22
N SER A 127 3.04 16.69 -15.85
CA SER A 127 4.24 17.30 -15.24
C SER A 127 4.07 18.72 -14.69
N LYS A 128 3.55 18.87 -13.46
CA LYS A 128 3.58 20.12 -12.66
C LYS A 128 4.42 19.93 -11.39
N ASN A 129 4.85 21.01 -10.73
CA ASN A 129 5.70 20.94 -9.52
C ASN A 129 5.06 20.19 -8.32
N LEU A 130 3.72 20.20 -8.22
CA LEU A 130 2.98 19.35 -7.27
C LEU A 130 3.08 17.86 -7.62
N GLU A 131 3.28 17.52 -8.90
CA GLU A 131 3.44 16.15 -9.37
C GLU A 131 4.81 15.56 -9.02
N LEU A 132 5.88 16.38 -8.91
CA LEU A 132 7.14 15.91 -8.32
C LEU A 132 6.86 15.32 -6.94
N LEU A 133 6.07 15.98 -6.10
CA LEU A 133 5.71 15.47 -4.78
C LEU A 133 4.82 14.20 -4.87
N LEU A 134 3.83 14.18 -5.77
CA LEU A 134 2.89 13.06 -5.94
C LEU A 134 3.51 11.81 -6.59
N VAL A 135 4.58 11.95 -7.37
CA VAL A 135 5.30 10.84 -7.99
C VAL A 135 6.43 10.37 -7.09
N THR A 136 7.05 11.29 -6.36
CA THR A 136 8.26 11.00 -5.60
C THR A 136 7.97 10.46 -4.22
N ILE A 137 7.02 11.04 -3.51
CA ILE A 137 6.76 10.70 -2.11
C ILE A 137 6.17 9.30 -1.97
N PRO A 138 5.28 8.82 -2.87
CA PRO A 138 4.84 7.44 -2.78
C PRO A 138 6.00 6.45 -2.98
N ASN A 139 6.95 6.74 -3.87
CA ASN A 139 8.15 5.93 -4.05
C ASN A 139 9.10 5.98 -2.83
N LEU A 140 9.19 7.14 -2.15
CA LEU A 140 9.98 7.30 -0.93
C LEU A 140 9.29 6.71 0.31
N LEU A 141 7.96 6.68 0.36
CA LEU A 141 7.17 6.11 1.45
C LEU A 141 6.85 4.64 1.22
N ASP A 142 6.93 4.13 -0.02
CA ASP A 142 6.99 2.70 -0.32
C ASP A 142 8.18 2.03 0.39
N LEU A 143 9.19 2.81 0.82
CA LEU A 143 10.30 2.37 1.67
C LEU A 143 9.92 2.17 3.14
N LEU A 144 8.87 2.84 3.62
CA LEU A 144 8.43 2.84 5.02
C LEU A 144 7.06 2.14 5.22
N GLY A 145 6.35 1.85 4.14
CA GLY A 145 5.00 1.30 4.14
C GLY A 145 4.13 2.03 3.12
N ASN A 146 3.91 1.36 1.97
CA ASN A 146 3.03 1.69 0.84
C ASN A 146 2.45 3.13 0.82
N GLY A 147 3.06 4.03 0.06
CA GLY A 147 2.83 5.49 0.06
C GLY A 147 1.47 5.98 -0.49
N LYS A 148 0.50 5.08 -0.68
CA LYS A 148 -0.83 5.37 -1.27
C LYS A 148 -1.77 6.17 -0.36
N ILE A 149 -1.73 5.95 0.95
CA ILE A 149 -2.52 6.73 1.93
C ILE A 149 -2.06 8.18 1.95
N PHE A 150 -0.76 8.41 1.91
CA PHE A 150 -0.19 9.74 1.80
C PHE A 150 -0.50 10.37 0.44
N THR A 151 -0.44 9.59 -0.66
CA THR A 151 -0.91 10.06 -1.99
C THR A 151 -2.37 10.55 -1.94
N PHE A 152 -3.25 9.84 -1.22
CA PHE A 152 -4.64 10.23 -1.04
C PHE A 152 -4.79 11.52 -0.21
N ILE A 153 -4.05 11.64 0.90
CA ILE A 153 -4.01 12.88 1.71
C ILE A 153 -3.49 14.06 0.88
N PHE A 154 -2.42 13.86 0.10
CA PHE A 154 -1.88 14.92 -0.76
C PHE A 154 -2.81 15.30 -1.91
N LYS A 155 -3.53 14.34 -2.50
CA LYS A 155 -4.59 14.63 -3.49
C LYS A 155 -5.74 15.43 -2.87
N LEU A 156 -6.16 15.12 -1.65
CA LEU A 156 -7.18 15.92 -0.96
C LEU A 156 -6.74 17.36 -0.73
N ILE A 157 -5.45 17.57 -0.42
CA ILE A 157 -4.86 18.90 -0.21
C ILE A 157 -4.70 19.66 -1.54
N GLU A 158 -4.30 18.99 -2.62
CA GLU A 158 -4.19 19.59 -3.97
C GLU A 158 -5.55 20.09 -4.48
N ILE A 159 -6.63 19.36 -4.15
CA ILE A 159 -7.99 19.73 -4.53
C ILE A 159 -8.58 20.71 -3.50
N ALA A 160 -8.01 20.95 -2.31
CA ALA A 160 -8.60 21.81 -1.28
C ALA A 160 -8.90 23.27 -1.74
N PRO A 161 -8.02 23.96 -2.50
CA PRO A 161 -8.34 25.27 -3.08
C PRO A 161 -9.45 25.19 -4.13
N SER A 162 -9.48 24.10 -4.90
CA SER A 162 -10.51 23.82 -5.90
C SER A 162 -11.84 23.42 -5.26
N ILE A 163 -11.82 22.76 -4.09
CA ILE A 163 -12.97 22.40 -3.26
C ILE A 163 -13.61 23.68 -2.74
N LEU A 164 -12.85 24.65 -2.25
CA LEU A 164 -13.42 25.95 -1.83
C LEU A 164 -14.18 26.66 -2.97
N VAL A 165 -13.67 26.58 -4.21
CA VAL A 165 -14.32 27.15 -5.40
C VAL A 165 -15.47 26.26 -5.92
N SER A 166 -15.32 24.94 -5.88
CA SER A 166 -16.28 23.94 -6.39
C SER A 166 -17.36 23.53 -5.38
N LEU A 167 -17.24 23.93 -4.11
CA LEU A 167 -18.32 23.88 -3.11
C LEU A 167 -19.43 24.91 -3.41
N SER A 168 -19.31 25.64 -4.52
CA SER A 168 -20.42 26.36 -5.15
C SER A 168 -21.28 25.47 -6.07
N ASP A 169 -20.79 24.29 -6.48
CA ASP A 169 -21.52 23.32 -7.31
C ASP A 169 -22.25 22.26 -6.46
N ASN A 170 -23.58 22.19 -6.62
CA ASN A 170 -24.48 21.34 -5.80
C ASN A 170 -24.15 19.83 -5.80
N TYR A 171 -23.51 19.30 -6.84
CA TYR A 171 -23.25 17.87 -6.97
C TYR A 171 -22.14 17.36 -6.03
N LEU A 172 -21.00 18.06 -5.98
CA LEU A 172 -19.88 17.69 -5.10
C LEU A 172 -20.25 17.89 -3.64
N VAL A 173 -20.99 18.97 -3.33
CA VAL A 173 -21.54 19.21 -1.98
C VAL A 173 -22.47 18.08 -1.55
N SER A 174 -23.38 17.62 -2.43
CA SER A 174 -24.29 16.51 -2.11
C SER A 174 -23.56 15.19 -1.88
N TYR A 175 -22.52 14.90 -2.67
CA TYR A 175 -21.72 13.69 -2.51
C TYR A 175 -20.84 13.73 -1.26
N LEU A 176 -20.15 14.84 -1.01
CA LEU A 176 -19.37 15.06 0.20
C LEU A 176 -20.24 15.04 1.44
N ASN A 177 -21.46 15.58 1.40
CA ASN A 177 -22.41 15.52 2.52
C ASN A 177 -22.87 14.09 2.84
N LYS A 178 -22.88 13.18 1.84
CA LYS A 178 -23.18 11.76 2.04
C LYS A 178 -22.00 10.98 2.61
N ILE A 179 -20.79 11.25 2.12
CA ILE A 179 -19.56 10.60 2.63
C ILE A 179 -19.25 11.13 4.03
N LEU A 180 -19.10 12.45 4.17
CA LEU A 180 -18.84 13.16 5.41
C LEU A 180 -20.15 13.49 6.11
N SER A 181 -21.01 12.48 6.37
CA SER A 181 -22.11 12.62 7.33
C SER A 181 -21.55 13.06 8.69
N LYS A 182 -22.39 13.53 9.63
CA LYS A 182 -21.89 13.95 10.96
C LYS A 182 -21.09 12.84 11.65
N GLU A 183 -21.66 11.63 11.67
CA GLU A 183 -21.05 10.43 12.26
C GLU A 183 -19.77 9.99 11.53
N ASN A 184 -19.78 10.04 10.20
CA ASN A 184 -18.63 9.69 9.38
C ASN A 184 -17.50 10.73 9.52
N SER A 185 -17.84 12.02 9.62
CA SER A 185 -16.88 13.11 9.82
C SER A 185 -16.20 12.99 11.17
N GLU A 186 -16.97 12.70 12.22
CA GLU A 186 -16.44 12.48 13.57
C GLU A 186 -15.54 11.24 13.61
N SER A 187 -15.97 10.12 13.02
CA SER A 187 -15.15 8.91 12.93
C SER A 187 -13.85 9.17 12.17
N PHE A 188 -13.92 9.91 11.06
CA PHE A 188 -12.77 10.21 10.20
C PHE A 188 -11.83 11.25 10.84
N SER A 189 -12.32 12.28 11.52
CA SER A 189 -11.47 13.22 12.27
C SER A 189 -10.78 12.53 13.44
N ASN A 190 -11.52 11.68 14.18
CA ASN A 190 -10.98 10.91 15.30
C ASN A 190 -9.92 9.89 14.87
N ALA A 191 -9.86 9.51 13.60
CA ALA A 191 -8.77 8.68 13.07
C ALA A 191 -7.40 9.39 13.11
N PHE A 192 -7.39 10.73 13.11
CA PHE A 192 -6.18 11.56 13.15
C PHE A 192 -5.90 12.16 14.53
N SER A 193 -6.77 11.92 15.52
CA SER A 193 -6.64 12.44 16.88
C SER A 193 -5.97 11.45 17.83
N ASN A 194 -5.22 11.97 18.80
CA ASN A 194 -4.73 11.22 19.97
C ASN A 194 -5.72 11.20 21.13
N GLU A 195 -6.78 12.01 21.08
CA GLU A 195 -7.78 12.13 22.15
C GLU A 195 -8.37 10.79 22.61
N PRO A 196 -8.70 9.83 21.70
CA PRO A 196 -9.21 8.53 22.13
C PRO A 196 -8.21 7.69 22.94
N TYR A 197 -6.92 8.05 22.93
CA TYR A 197 -5.84 7.37 23.64
C TYR A 197 -5.39 8.12 24.90
N THR A 198 -6.18 9.07 25.38
CA THR A 198 -5.88 9.77 26.64
C THR A 198 -5.72 8.78 27.79
N ASN A 199 -4.60 8.85 28.51
CA ASN A 199 -4.19 7.92 29.58
C ASN A 199 -3.86 6.49 29.14
N PHE A 200 -3.79 6.21 27.83
CA PHE A 200 -3.29 4.93 27.33
C PHE A 200 -1.75 4.94 27.38
N THR A 201 -1.16 3.79 27.67
CA THR A 201 0.25 3.56 27.37
C THR A 201 0.48 3.44 25.86
N ASN A 202 1.72 3.58 25.40
CA ASN A 202 2.06 3.38 23.99
C ASN A 202 1.64 1.98 23.49
N GLN A 203 1.77 0.94 24.31
CA GLN A 203 1.30 -0.41 23.95
C GLN A 203 -0.23 -0.52 23.96
N GLU A 204 -0.92 0.09 24.92
CA GLU A 204 -2.39 0.09 24.98
C GLU A 204 -3.00 0.75 23.75
N ALA A 205 -2.49 1.90 23.30
CA ALA A 205 -3.03 2.54 22.10
C ALA A 205 -2.72 1.75 20.83
N LEU A 206 -1.53 1.16 20.73
CA LEU A 206 -1.20 0.26 19.63
C LEU A 206 -2.17 -0.93 19.60
N ASN A 207 -2.41 -1.57 20.74
CA ASN A 207 -3.36 -2.67 20.87
C ASN A 207 -4.79 -2.26 20.53
N SER A 208 -5.25 -1.10 21.03
CA SER A 208 -6.57 -0.54 20.69
C SER A 208 -6.69 -0.30 19.18
N SER A 209 -5.66 0.24 18.54
CA SER A 209 -5.64 0.43 17.09
C SER A 209 -5.62 -0.89 16.29
N ILE A 210 -4.96 -1.93 16.81
CA ILE A 210 -4.99 -3.29 16.24
C ILE A 210 -6.39 -3.90 16.34
N ILE A 211 -7.08 -3.72 17.47
CA ILE A 211 -8.49 -4.13 17.62
C ILE A 211 -9.36 -3.37 16.62
N GLY A 212 -9.14 -2.05 16.46
CA GLY A 212 -9.81 -1.22 15.44
C GLY A 212 -9.65 -1.82 14.04
N LEU A 213 -8.42 -2.14 13.63
CA LEU A 213 -8.13 -2.83 12.37
C LEU A 213 -8.87 -4.17 12.24
N SER A 214 -8.84 -5.00 13.27
CA SER A 214 -9.55 -6.29 13.28
C SER A 214 -11.05 -6.10 13.08
N ASN A 215 -11.64 -5.12 13.80
CA ASN A 215 -13.06 -4.80 13.70
C ASN A 215 -13.41 -4.27 12.32
N SER A 216 -12.57 -3.42 11.72
CA SER A 216 -12.77 -2.94 10.34
C SER A 216 -12.79 -4.07 9.34
N ILE A 217 -11.83 -4.98 9.41
CA ILE A 217 -11.80 -6.13 8.50
C ILE A 217 -13.07 -6.97 8.67
N ASP A 218 -13.55 -7.15 9.91
CA ASP A 218 -14.79 -7.87 10.17
C ASP A 218 -16.03 -7.16 9.62
N PHE A 219 -16.09 -5.83 9.74
CA PHE A 219 -17.13 -4.98 9.17
C PHE A 219 -17.16 -5.05 7.64
N LEU A 220 -15.99 -4.96 7.00
CA LEU A 220 -15.82 -5.02 5.54
C LEU A 220 -16.14 -6.39 4.94
N LEU A 221 -16.20 -7.42 5.78
CA LEU A 221 -16.67 -8.76 5.42
C LEU A 221 -18.17 -8.96 5.70
N GLY A 222 -18.87 -7.92 6.15
CA GLY A 222 -20.31 -7.92 6.41
C GLY A 222 -20.75 -8.58 7.71
N ASN A 223 -19.84 -8.81 8.68
CA ASN A 223 -20.19 -9.50 9.93
C ASN A 223 -20.59 -8.54 11.07
N LYS A 224 -20.11 -7.28 11.04
CA LYS A 224 -20.40 -6.24 12.04
C LYS A 224 -21.23 -5.11 11.46
N ASN A 225 -22.14 -4.58 12.29
CA ASN A 225 -23.02 -3.46 11.93
C ASN A 225 -22.50 -2.10 12.42
N GLU A 226 -21.57 -2.07 13.37
CA GLU A 226 -21.05 -0.83 13.97
C GLU A 226 -19.57 -0.99 14.35
N LEU A 227 -18.80 0.09 14.17
CA LEU A 227 -17.41 0.20 14.56
C LEU A 227 -17.27 1.18 15.71
N LYS A 228 -16.77 0.70 16.85
CA LYS A 228 -16.48 1.51 18.03
C LYS A 228 -15.00 1.50 18.32
N ILE A 229 -14.50 2.65 18.78
CA ILE A 229 -13.14 2.80 19.26
C ILE A 229 -12.99 1.97 20.55
N PRO A 230 -12.02 1.04 20.62
CA PRO A 230 -11.85 0.20 21.81
C PRO A 230 -11.37 1.00 23.02
N THR A 231 -11.95 0.73 24.19
CA THR A 231 -11.53 1.36 25.46
C THR A 231 -10.16 0.84 25.93
N LYS A 232 -9.60 1.48 26.95
CA LYS A 232 -8.32 1.07 27.55
C LYS A 232 -8.40 -0.36 28.08
N GLU A 233 -9.49 -0.72 28.75
CA GLU A 233 -9.73 -2.04 29.30
C GLU A 233 -9.83 -3.10 28.19
N GLN A 234 -10.46 -2.74 27.07
CA GLN A 234 -10.58 -3.60 25.89
C GLN A 234 -9.24 -3.80 25.17
N SER A 235 -8.28 -2.87 25.31
CA SER A 235 -6.97 -2.94 24.66
C SER A 235 -6.02 -4.00 25.24
N GLN A 236 -6.49 -4.78 26.23
CA GLN A 236 -5.70 -5.77 26.94
C GLN A 236 -6.48 -7.07 27.18
N GLY A 237 -5.77 -8.07 27.71
CA GLY A 237 -6.36 -9.31 28.19
C GLY A 237 -7.12 -10.08 27.11
N GLU A 238 -8.20 -10.73 27.53
CA GLU A 238 -8.97 -11.64 26.69
C GLU A 238 -9.64 -10.93 25.50
N TYR A 239 -10.08 -9.67 25.67
CA TYR A 239 -10.72 -8.92 24.59
C TYR A 239 -9.77 -8.65 23.43
N PHE A 240 -8.53 -8.24 23.74
CA PHE A 240 -7.47 -8.08 22.75
C PHE A 240 -7.18 -9.41 22.04
N LEU A 241 -6.99 -10.49 22.78
CA LEU A 241 -6.71 -11.82 22.23
C LEU A 241 -7.83 -12.34 21.32
N ASN A 242 -9.09 -12.13 21.72
CA ASN A 242 -10.26 -12.47 20.91
C ASN A 242 -10.30 -11.68 19.59
N SER A 243 -9.88 -10.42 19.62
CA SER A 243 -9.78 -9.61 18.40
C SER A 243 -8.67 -10.14 17.46
N ILE A 244 -7.52 -10.57 18.00
CA ILE A 244 -6.48 -11.22 17.17
C ILE A 244 -6.96 -12.55 16.57
N SER A 245 -7.73 -13.34 17.34
CA SER A 245 -8.35 -14.57 16.85
C SER A 245 -9.36 -14.29 15.73
N LEU A 246 -10.22 -13.28 15.90
CA LEU A 246 -11.15 -12.80 14.88
C LEU A 246 -10.42 -12.40 13.59
N LEU A 247 -9.36 -11.60 13.72
CA LEU A 247 -8.52 -11.21 12.59
C LEU A 247 -7.92 -12.42 11.88
N THR A 248 -7.36 -13.38 12.63
CA THR A 248 -6.76 -14.61 12.07
C THR A 248 -7.77 -15.40 11.24
N ASN A 249 -9.00 -15.55 11.76
CA ASN A 249 -10.08 -16.26 11.07
C ASN A 249 -10.52 -15.52 9.80
N ASN A 250 -10.70 -14.20 9.88
CA ASN A 250 -11.07 -13.38 8.74
C ASN A 250 -10.00 -13.40 7.63
N LEU A 251 -8.72 -13.28 7.98
CA LEU A 251 -7.60 -13.41 7.03
C LEU A 251 -7.60 -14.80 6.37
N ARG A 252 -7.83 -15.86 7.14
CA ARG A 252 -7.90 -17.23 6.62
C ARG A 252 -9.06 -17.40 5.62
N SER A 253 -10.25 -16.88 5.93
CA SER A 253 -11.39 -16.94 5.00
C SER A 253 -11.16 -16.13 3.74
N ILE A 254 -10.47 -14.99 3.82
CA ILE A 254 -10.06 -14.21 2.62
C ILE A 254 -9.05 -15.01 1.79
N LEU A 255 -8.02 -15.60 2.40
CA LEU A 255 -6.99 -16.41 1.73
C LEU A 255 -7.58 -17.62 1.00
N LYS A 256 -8.55 -18.28 1.63
CA LYS A 256 -9.30 -19.41 1.06
C LYS A 256 -10.36 -18.98 0.05
N LYS A 257 -10.57 -17.68 -0.14
CA LYS A 257 -11.62 -17.08 -0.99
C LYS A 257 -13.04 -17.45 -0.56
N GLU A 258 -13.24 -17.77 0.71
CA GLU A 258 -14.56 -18.03 1.31
C GLU A 258 -15.34 -16.72 1.53
N LYS A 259 -14.62 -15.62 1.79
CA LYS A 259 -15.19 -14.27 1.90
C LYS A 259 -14.42 -13.28 1.03
N THR A 260 -15.11 -12.26 0.54
CA THR A 260 -14.53 -11.15 -0.25
C THR A 260 -14.88 -9.81 0.38
N ILE A 261 -13.96 -8.87 0.29
CA ILE A 261 -14.17 -7.49 0.72
C ILE A 261 -14.74 -6.70 -0.46
N ASN A 262 -15.89 -6.06 -0.25
CA ASN A 262 -16.46 -5.08 -1.18
C ASN A 262 -16.49 -3.73 -0.46
N LEU A 263 -15.94 -2.68 -1.09
CA LEU A 263 -15.88 -1.37 -0.45
C LEU A 263 -16.77 -0.33 -1.13
N ASP A 264 -17.62 0.31 -0.34
CA ASP A 264 -18.44 1.48 -0.61
C ASP A 264 -18.05 2.62 0.35
N LEU A 265 -17.53 3.72 -0.19
CA LEU A 265 -17.08 4.89 0.59
C LEU A 265 -18.15 5.55 1.46
N ILE A 266 -19.44 5.36 1.16
CA ILE A 266 -20.53 5.94 1.97
C ILE A 266 -20.77 5.08 3.21
N ILE A 267 -20.71 3.75 3.06
CA ILE A 267 -21.02 2.78 4.11
C ILE A 267 -19.77 2.45 4.94
N ASP A 268 -18.63 2.32 4.28
CA ASP A 268 -17.40 1.77 4.85
C ASP A 268 -16.41 2.84 5.33
N LEU A 269 -16.77 4.13 5.30
CA LEU A 269 -15.89 5.20 5.81
C LEU A 269 -15.47 4.98 7.27
N PRO A 270 -16.34 4.50 8.18
CA PRO A 270 -15.93 4.15 9.54
C PRO A 270 -14.84 3.05 9.56
N ALA A 271 -14.93 2.05 8.68
CA ALA A 271 -13.92 0.99 8.59
C ALA A 271 -12.59 1.52 8.07
N ILE A 272 -12.63 2.42 7.08
CA ILE A 272 -11.46 3.13 6.56
C ILE A 272 -10.82 4.00 7.64
N ALA A 273 -11.63 4.71 8.43
CA ALA A 273 -11.16 5.58 9.50
C ALA A 273 -10.36 4.80 10.54
N GLU A 274 -10.83 3.62 10.95
CA GLU A 274 -10.10 2.72 11.85
C GLU A 274 -8.79 2.18 11.23
N VAL A 275 -8.78 1.86 9.92
CA VAL A 275 -7.54 1.46 9.21
C VAL A 275 -6.53 2.61 9.20
N ILE A 276 -6.98 3.84 8.94
CA ILE A 276 -6.15 5.04 9.01
C ILE A 276 -5.64 5.25 10.44
N ARG A 277 -6.50 5.08 11.45
CA ARG A 277 -6.10 5.23 12.85
C ARG A 277 -5.01 4.23 13.22
N PHE A 278 -5.13 2.96 12.81
CA PHE A 278 -4.08 1.96 12.98
C PHE A 278 -2.77 2.38 12.31
N ALA A 279 -2.80 2.76 11.04
CA ALA A 279 -1.60 3.17 10.31
C ALA A 279 -0.93 4.37 10.97
N ARG A 280 -1.70 5.40 11.34
CA ARG A 280 -1.23 6.59 12.04
C ARG A 280 -0.64 6.25 13.41
N THR A 281 -1.33 5.45 14.22
CA THR A 281 -0.84 5.03 15.54
C THR A 281 0.43 4.21 15.44
N LEU A 282 0.56 3.32 14.45
CA LEU A 282 1.79 2.56 14.20
C LEU A 282 2.96 3.47 13.82
N ILE A 283 2.74 4.42 12.92
CA ILE A 283 3.77 5.37 12.49
C ILE A 283 4.25 6.24 13.65
N VAL A 284 3.32 6.76 14.46
CA VAL A 284 3.63 7.56 15.65
C VAL A 284 4.35 6.71 16.70
N TYR A 285 3.93 5.45 16.90
CA TYR A 285 4.60 4.50 17.80
C TYR A 285 6.05 4.26 17.39
N ILE A 286 6.32 4.00 16.12
CA ILE A 286 7.69 3.80 15.61
C ILE A 286 8.52 5.07 15.77
N THR A 287 8.00 6.20 15.30
CA THR A 287 8.74 7.48 15.28
C THR A 287 9.10 7.92 16.69
N ASN A 288 8.14 7.91 17.61
CA ASN A 288 8.37 8.31 18.99
C ASN A 288 9.23 7.29 19.75
N GLY A 289 9.06 5.99 19.48
CA GLY A 289 9.86 4.95 20.11
C GLY A 289 11.32 5.03 19.67
N VAL A 290 11.58 5.19 18.38
CA VAL A 290 12.93 5.42 17.85
C VAL A 290 13.53 6.69 18.44
N ASP A 291 12.83 7.83 18.42
CA ASP A 291 13.35 9.09 18.95
C ASP A 291 13.69 9.00 20.45
N SER A 292 12.80 8.39 21.24
CA SER A 292 12.99 8.21 22.69
C SER A 292 14.18 7.28 23.00
N ILE A 293 14.28 6.15 22.31
CA ILE A 293 15.27 5.12 22.63
C ILE A 293 16.64 5.49 22.04
N TYR A 294 16.67 6.08 20.83
CA TYR A 294 17.92 6.45 20.17
C TYR A 294 18.65 7.56 20.91
N LYS A 295 17.95 8.64 21.32
CA LYS A 295 18.57 9.76 22.06
C LYS A 295 19.23 9.31 23.37
N GLU A 296 18.67 8.30 24.02
CA GLU A 296 19.21 7.75 25.27
C GLU A 296 20.42 6.82 25.06
N ASN A 297 20.61 6.27 23.85
CA ASN A 297 21.53 5.14 23.60
C ASN A 297 22.49 5.32 22.42
N GLN A 298 22.79 6.55 21.97
CA GLN A 298 23.57 6.84 20.76
C GLN A 298 24.99 6.22 20.69
N ASN A 299 25.49 5.55 21.73
CA ASN A 299 26.85 5.01 21.81
C ASN A 299 26.95 3.53 22.24
N GLN A 300 25.85 2.75 22.20
CA GLN A 300 25.85 1.35 22.67
C GLN A 300 25.61 0.35 21.52
N SER A 301 26.67 -0.03 20.80
CA SER A 301 26.62 -1.08 19.77
C SER A 301 26.38 -2.46 20.39
N GLY A 302 25.52 -3.29 19.79
CA GLY A 302 25.24 -4.64 20.31
C GLY A 302 24.33 -4.68 21.55
N HIS A 303 23.74 -3.55 21.93
CA HIS A 303 22.80 -3.45 23.06
C HIS A 303 21.50 -4.21 22.80
N ASN A 304 20.91 -4.74 23.87
CA ASN A 304 19.56 -5.32 23.84
C ASN A 304 18.58 -4.27 24.35
N TYR A 305 17.80 -3.69 23.43
CA TYR A 305 16.88 -2.57 23.70
C TYR A 305 15.63 -2.95 24.53
N PHE A 306 15.52 -4.18 25.04
CA PHE A 306 14.28 -4.67 25.65
C PHE A 306 13.78 -3.80 26.80
N GLU A 307 14.68 -3.35 27.69
CA GLU A 307 14.28 -2.59 28.87
C GLU A 307 13.81 -1.18 28.51
N GLU A 308 14.47 -0.55 27.54
CA GLU A 308 14.13 0.76 26.98
C GLU A 308 12.81 0.69 26.21
N ILE A 309 12.63 -0.37 25.42
CA ILE A 309 11.38 -0.64 24.70
C ILE A 309 10.24 -0.87 25.69
N GLU A 310 10.45 -1.61 26.77
CA GLU A 310 9.42 -1.83 27.79
C GLU A 310 9.08 -0.55 28.54
N LYS A 311 10.07 0.29 28.88
CA LYS A 311 9.82 1.63 29.43
C LYS A 311 8.98 2.48 28.49
N PHE A 312 9.32 2.52 27.20
CA PHE A 312 8.55 3.23 26.19
C PHE A 312 7.12 2.68 26.05
N ARG A 313 6.96 1.36 25.97
CA ARG A 313 5.65 0.70 25.85
C ARG A 313 4.72 0.99 27.03
N ASN A 314 5.28 1.13 28.22
CA ASN A 314 4.55 1.37 29.47
C ASN A 314 4.37 2.86 29.79
N SER A 315 5.04 3.77 29.08
CA SER A 315 4.83 5.21 29.26
C SER A 315 3.51 5.66 28.63
N VAL A 316 2.87 6.64 29.27
CA VAL A 316 1.60 7.21 28.81
C VAL A 316 1.84 8.02 27.55
N ILE A 317 0.92 7.92 26.59
CA ILE A 317 0.96 8.73 25.38
C ILE A 317 0.80 10.19 25.74
N GLU A 318 1.78 10.99 25.32
CA GLU A 318 1.68 12.44 25.38
C GLU A 318 0.82 12.92 24.20
N ALA A 319 -0.30 13.57 24.49
CA ALA A 319 -1.21 14.10 23.47
C ALA A 319 -0.50 15.02 22.45
N LYS A 320 0.54 15.75 22.89
CA LYS A 320 1.35 16.66 22.06
C LYS A 320 2.27 15.95 21.06
N LYS A 321 2.52 14.64 21.19
CA LYS A 321 3.35 13.86 20.26
C LYS A 321 2.54 13.26 19.10
N ASN A 322 1.44 13.91 18.71
CA ASN A 322 0.60 13.54 17.56
C ASN A 322 1.19 14.02 16.22
N GLU A 323 2.49 13.88 16.06
CA GLU A 323 3.22 14.35 14.89
C GLU A 323 4.11 13.26 14.33
N LEU A 324 4.31 13.31 13.02
CA LEU A 324 5.29 12.47 12.32
C LEU A 324 6.39 13.38 11.77
N ASN A 325 7.61 13.22 12.28
CA ASN A 325 8.80 13.83 11.69
C ASN A 325 9.53 12.80 10.81
N ILE A 326 9.27 12.83 9.51
CA ILE A 326 9.81 11.86 8.55
C ILE A 326 11.33 12.04 8.38
N LEU A 327 11.85 13.27 8.52
CA LEU A 327 13.28 13.53 8.39
C LEU A 327 14.07 12.84 9.50
N ASN A 328 13.58 12.85 10.74
CA ASN A 328 14.25 12.16 11.85
C ASN A 328 14.38 10.66 11.61
N VAL A 329 13.38 10.02 10.97
CA VAL A 329 13.44 8.60 10.61
C VAL A 329 14.52 8.35 9.55
N PHE A 330 14.60 9.21 8.53
CA PHE A 330 15.62 9.10 7.48
C PHE A 330 17.03 9.40 8.01
N GLU A 331 17.20 10.42 8.85
CA GLU A 331 18.46 10.77 9.51
C GLU A 331 18.95 9.62 10.38
N PHE A 332 18.05 8.99 11.14
CA PHE A 332 18.36 7.81 11.95
C PHE A 332 18.74 6.58 11.12
N LEU A 333 18.03 6.31 10.02
CA LEU A 333 18.34 5.20 9.12
C LEU A 333 19.70 5.39 8.44
N ASP A 334 20.05 6.62 8.07
CA ASP A 334 21.36 6.96 7.49
C ASP A 334 22.47 6.86 8.52
N SER A 335 22.28 7.39 9.73
CA SER A 335 23.31 7.39 10.78
C SER A 335 23.64 6.00 11.31
N THR A 336 22.77 5.01 11.07
CA THR A 336 22.95 3.62 11.49
C THR A 336 23.08 2.66 10.31
N TYR A 337 23.29 3.19 9.10
CA TYR A 337 23.43 2.39 7.90
C TYR A 337 24.70 1.53 7.91
N GLU A 338 25.77 1.96 8.58
CA GLU A 338 27.04 1.24 8.51
C GLU A 338 27.00 -0.13 9.22
N ASP A 339 26.27 -0.19 10.35
CA ASP A 339 26.18 -1.35 11.26
C ASP A 339 24.76 -1.95 11.37
N GLY A 340 23.75 -1.26 10.85
CA GLY A 340 22.35 -1.68 10.85
C GLY A 340 21.65 -1.53 12.20
N GLU A 341 22.25 -0.91 13.22
CA GLU A 341 21.66 -0.85 14.57
C GLU A 341 20.32 -0.13 14.60
N GLY A 342 20.08 0.83 13.71
CA GLY A 342 18.79 1.52 13.68
C GLY A 342 17.67 0.66 13.11
N LEU A 343 17.98 -0.15 12.09
CA LEU A 343 17.06 -1.18 11.62
C LEU A 343 16.81 -2.20 12.74
N LYS A 344 17.85 -2.65 13.46
CA LYS A 344 17.69 -3.55 14.61
C LYS A 344 16.73 -2.97 15.64
N LEU A 345 16.89 -1.70 16.01
CA LEU A 345 16.01 -1.02 16.96
C LEU A 345 14.56 -0.96 16.46
N ILE A 346 14.33 -0.62 15.19
CA ILE A 346 12.97 -0.63 14.61
C ILE A 346 12.36 -2.04 14.69
N PHE A 347 13.11 -3.07 14.30
CA PHE A 347 12.65 -4.46 14.40
C PHE A 347 12.40 -4.87 15.86
N ALA A 348 13.25 -4.46 16.80
CA ALA A 348 13.09 -4.73 18.23
C ALA A 348 11.82 -4.08 18.77
N LEU A 349 11.62 -2.79 18.48
CA LEU A 349 10.45 -2.03 18.90
C LEU A 349 9.15 -2.68 18.41
N LEU A 350 9.15 -3.15 17.16
CA LEU A 350 8.00 -3.79 16.53
C LEU A 350 7.72 -5.23 17.00
N PHE A 351 8.76 -6.05 17.21
CA PHE A 351 8.58 -7.51 17.33
C PHE A 351 9.20 -8.15 18.58
N GLN A 352 10.05 -7.44 19.32
CA GLN A 352 10.65 -7.99 20.54
C GLN A 352 9.58 -8.11 21.62
N SER A 353 9.24 -9.35 21.99
CA SER A 353 8.23 -9.70 22.98
C SER A 353 8.81 -10.15 24.31
N TYR A 354 10.09 -10.54 24.34
CA TYR A 354 10.79 -10.95 25.55
C TYR A 354 12.28 -10.61 25.48
N LYS A 355 12.90 -10.44 26.66
CA LYS A 355 14.31 -10.04 26.79
C LYS A 355 15.26 -11.02 26.11
N GLU A 356 14.97 -12.31 26.23
CA GLU A 356 15.84 -13.37 25.75
C GLU A 356 15.02 -14.50 25.11
N PRO A 357 15.52 -15.16 24.05
CA PRO A 357 14.83 -16.24 23.34
C PRO A 357 14.34 -17.36 24.26
N LYS A 358 13.17 -17.94 23.94
CA LYS A 358 12.60 -19.08 24.66
C LYS A 358 13.24 -20.41 24.22
N LEU A 359 13.69 -20.53 22.97
CA LEU A 359 14.43 -21.70 22.50
C LEU A 359 15.83 -21.74 23.11
N ARG A 360 16.07 -22.68 24.02
CA ARG A 360 17.40 -22.89 24.62
C ARG A 360 17.69 -24.36 24.89
N ALA A 361 18.97 -24.71 24.84
CA ALA A 361 19.49 -25.97 25.35
C ALA A 361 20.40 -25.70 26.56
N GLY A 362 20.12 -26.38 27.67
CA GLY A 362 21.06 -26.59 28.78
C GLY A 362 21.79 -27.93 28.62
N LYS A 363 22.70 -28.24 29.56
CA LYS A 363 23.44 -29.52 29.54
C LYS A 363 22.56 -30.77 29.71
N LEU A 364 21.39 -30.64 30.36
CA LEU A 364 20.49 -31.75 30.71
C LEU A 364 19.02 -31.48 30.34
N THR A 365 18.70 -30.26 29.89
CA THR A 365 17.32 -29.83 29.59
C THR A 365 17.29 -29.14 28.24
N ILE A 366 16.32 -29.50 27.39
CA ILE A 366 16.00 -28.74 26.19
C ILE A 366 14.68 -28.00 26.45
N ASN A 367 14.65 -26.69 26.21
CA ASN A 367 13.40 -25.95 26.11
C ASN A 367 13.07 -25.71 24.63
N VAL A 368 12.35 -26.67 24.04
CA VAL A 368 11.74 -26.58 22.71
C VAL A 368 10.25 -26.27 22.78
N GLY A 369 9.71 -26.03 23.98
CA GLY A 369 8.28 -25.76 24.16
C GLY A 369 7.79 -24.53 23.39
N ALA A 370 8.68 -23.59 23.07
CA ALA A 370 8.38 -22.44 22.21
C ALA A 370 7.92 -22.86 20.80
N ILE A 371 8.36 -24.01 20.27
CA ILE A 371 7.91 -24.54 18.97
C ILE A 371 6.41 -24.87 19.01
N SER A 372 5.91 -25.31 20.18
CA SER A 372 4.52 -25.69 20.41
C SER A 372 3.66 -24.56 21.02
N ASP A 373 4.23 -23.39 21.30
CA ASP A 373 3.53 -22.30 21.98
C ASP A 373 2.50 -21.66 21.05
N GLU A 374 1.22 -21.77 21.39
CA GLU A 374 0.11 -21.16 20.64
C GLU A 374 -0.28 -19.80 21.21
N ASN A 375 0.33 -19.39 22.33
CA ASN A 375 -0.01 -18.13 22.96
C ASN A 375 0.40 -16.95 22.07
N ILE A 376 -0.57 -16.08 21.81
CA ILE A 376 -0.36 -14.82 21.12
C ILE A 376 0.40 -13.89 22.06
N GLN A 377 1.55 -13.42 21.61
CA GLN A 377 2.34 -12.40 22.31
C GLN A 377 1.66 -11.05 22.11
N VAL A 378 1.59 -10.23 23.16
CA VAL A 378 0.81 -8.97 23.18
C VAL A 378 1.67 -7.70 23.05
N LYS A 379 2.94 -7.86 22.67
CA LYS A 379 3.95 -6.78 22.65
C LYS A 379 4.25 -6.33 21.22
N GLY A 380 4.38 -5.02 21.03
CA GLY A 380 4.57 -4.40 19.71
C GLY A 380 3.45 -4.79 18.75
N ILE A 381 3.81 -5.08 17.49
CA ILE A 381 2.92 -5.63 16.45
C ILE A 381 3.07 -7.15 16.26
N THR A 382 3.84 -7.82 17.14
CA THR A 382 3.96 -9.29 17.18
C THR A 382 2.63 -10.04 17.03
N PRO A 383 1.52 -9.65 17.69
CA PRO A 383 0.24 -10.34 17.52
C PRO A 383 -0.28 -10.33 16.08
N LEU A 384 -0.05 -9.26 15.32
CA LEU A 384 -0.45 -9.17 13.90
C LEU A 384 0.36 -10.11 13.02
N LEU A 385 1.66 -10.21 13.28
CA LEU A 385 2.53 -11.15 12.58
C LEU A 385 2.10 -12.59 12.88
N GLN A 386 1.82 -12.90 14.15
CA GLN A 386 1.33 -14.22 14.53
C GLN A 386 -0.02 -14.54 13.89
N ALA A 387 -0.96 -13.61 13.87
CA ALA A 387 -2.24 -13.78 13.18
C ALA A 387 -2.07 -14.07 11.69
N SER A 388 -1.18 -13.32 11.03
CA SER A 388 -0.90 -13.47 9.60
C SER A 388 -0.29 -14.85 9.28
N ILE A 389 0.69 -15.29 10.07
CA ILE A 389 1.31 -16.60 9.89
C ILE A 389 0.30 -17.71 10.20
N ASN A 390 -0.44 -17.62 11.30
CA ASN A 390 -1.45 -18.63 11.69
C ASN A 390 -2.64 -18.70 10.72
N ALA A 391 -2.93 -17.62 9.99
CA ALA A 391 -3.96 -17.62 8.95
C ALA A 391 -3.54 -18.47 7.74
N VAL A 392 -2.24 -18.45 7.39
CA VAL A 392 -1.67 -19.22 6.27
C VAL A 392 -1.26 -20.63 6.70
N PHE A 393 -0.58 -20.75 7.84
CA PHE A 393 0.02 -21.96 8.39
C PHE A 393 -0.54 -22.21 9.80
N PRO A 394 -1.70 -22.90 9.93
CA PRO A 394 -2.21 -23.28 11.25
C PRO A 394 -1.23 -24.22 11.96
N THR A 395 -1.37 -24.34 13.29
CA THR A 395 -0.61 -25.32 14.08
C THR A 395 -0.76 -26.72 13.47
N PHE A 396 0.36 -27.41 13.28
CA PHE A 396 0.39 -28.79 12.81
C PHE A 396 0.73 -29.74 13.94
N TYR A 397 -0.03 -30.84 14.05
CA TYR A 397 0.20 -31.87 15.04
C TYR A 397 1.13 -32.94 14.46
N ILE A 398 2.32 -33.09 15.04
CA ILE A 398 3.31 -34.11 14.58
C ILE A 398 2.92 -35.51 15.09
N THR A 399 1.88 -35.61 15.91
CA THR A 399 1.43 -36.84 16.56
C THR A 399 0.48 -37.68 15.72
N GLU A 400 -0.01 -37.17 14.59
CA GLU A 400 -0.89 -37.91 13.70
C GLU A 400 -0.19 -39.15 13.11
N GLY A 401 -0.77 -40.34 13.32
CA GLY A 401 -0.23 -41.60 12.82
C GLY A 401 0.91 -42.22 13.63
N LEU A 402 1.31 -41.64 14.77
CA LEU A 402 2.38 -42.19 15.62
C LEU A 402 1.85 -43.13 16.73
N PRO A 403 2.65 -44.14 17.16
CA PRO A 403 2.30 -45.00 18.30
C PRO A 403 2.12 -44.20 19.61
N SER A 404 1.19 -44.61 20.47
CA SER A 404 0.84 -43.88 21.71
C SER A 404 2.03 -43.61 22.64
N ILE A 405 3.01 -44.52 22.70
CA ILE A 405 4.21 -44.31 23.53
C ILE A 405 5.08 -43.17 23.00
N VAL A 406 5.17 -43.02 21.68
CA VAL A 406 5.88 -41.93 21.02
C VAL A 406 5.12 -40.62 21.23
N VAL A 407 3.80 -40.63 21.07
CA VAL A 407 2.94 -39.45 21.32
C VAL A 407 3.10 -38.94 22.76
N SER A 408 3.07 -39.83 23.75
CA SER A 408 3.26 -39.47 25.16
C SER A 408 4.63 -38.85 25.41
N LEU A 409 5.70 -39.39 24.81
CA LEU A 409 7.04 -38.81 24.89
C LEU A 409 7.11 -37.43 24.24
N LEU A 410 6.53 -37.24 23.05
CA LEU A 410 6.49 -35.95 22.36
C LEU A 410 5.70 -34.89 23.16
N LYS A 411 4.61 -35.29 23.82
CA LYS A 411 3.83 -34.41 24.71
C LYS A 411 4.60 -33.98 25.96
N ILE A 412 5.33 -34.91 26.58
CA ILE A 412 6.21 -34.60 27.73
C ILE A 412 7.29 -33.60 27.32
N LEU A 413 7.83 -33.74 26.11
CA LEU A 413 8.84 -32.85 25.54
C LEU A 413 8.26 -31.55 24.94
N LYS A 414 6.93 -31.37 24.94
CA LYS A 414 6.22 -30.22 24.33
C LYS A 414 6.57 -30.00 22.86
N ILE A 415 6.62 -31.09 22.09
CA ILE A 415 6.89 -31.12 20.64
C ILE A 415 5.84 -31.94 19.89
N ASP A 416 4.68 -32.16 20.51
CA ASP A 416 3.55 -32.87 19.91
C ASP A 416 2.84 -32.08 18.81
N LYS A 417 3.14 -30.78 18.74
CA LYS A 417 2.65 -29.83 17.74
C LYS A 417 3.70 -28.76 17.45
N VAL A 418 3.56 -28.11 16.30
CA VAL A 418 4.39 -26.97 15.91
C VAL A 418 3.51 -25.83 15.45
N ASN A 419 3.76 -24.68 16.05
CA ASN A 419 3.20 -23.40 15.65
C ASN A 419 4.30 -22.59 14.95
N LEU A 420 4.20 -22.48 13.61
CA LEU A 420 5.20 -21.76 12.81
C LEU A 420 5.29 -20.27 13.19
N ALA A 421 4.19 -19.67 13.65
CA ALA A 421 4.19 -18.30 14.10
C ALA A 421 5.09 -18.15 15.34
N SER A 422 4.97 -19.03 16.33
CA SER A 422 5.81 -18.98 17.53
C SER A 422 7.29 -19.21 17.24
N VAL A 423 7.62 -20.15 16.35
CA VAL A 423 9.00 -20.35 15.87
C VAL A 423 9.53 -19.05 15.23
N THR A 424 8.73 -18.42 14.38
CA THR A 424 9.10 -17.16 13.73
C THR A 424 9.31 -16.04 14.74
N ILE A 425 8.44 -15.92 15.75
CA ILE A 425 8.60 -14.92 16.81
C ILE A 425 9.87 -15.16 17.62
N ASP A 426 10.20 -16.40 17.94
CA ASP A 426 11.43 -16.72 18.68
C ASP A 426 12.70 -16.43 17.88
N LEU A 427 12.69 -16.70 16.58
CA LEU A 427 13.76 -16.29 15.67
C LEU A 427 13.91 -14.77 15.59
N LEU A 428 12.80 -14.03 15.47
CA LEU A 428 12.84 -12.56 15.47
C LEU A 428 13.34 -12.00 16.79
N ASN A 429 12.89 -12.55 17.92
CA ASN A 429 13.38 -12.13 19.25
C ASN A 429 14.87 -12.41 19.40
N SER A 430 15.35 -13.57 18.94
CA SER A 430 16.78 -13.90 18.93
C SER A 430 17.59 -12.92 18.09
N LEU A 431 17.07 -12.56 16.92
CA LEU A 431 17.69 -11.65 15.97
C LEU A 431 17.86 -10.24 16.56
N VAL A 432 16.88 -9.74 17.33
CA VAL A 432 16.90 -8.38 17.88
C VAL A 432 17.49 -8.29 19.29
N SER A 433 17.55 -9.39 20.05
CA SER A 433 18.05 -9.42 21.45
C SER A 433 19.58 -9.41 21.56
N GLY A 434 20.31 -9.32 20.44
CA GLY A 434 21.77 -9.44 20.41
C GLY A 434 22.26 -10.86 20.72
N SER A 435 21.37 -11.86 20.72
CA SER A 435 21.73 -13.26 20.91
C SER A 435 22.49 -13.81 19.70
N ASN A 436 23.17 -14.95 19.88
CA ASN A 436 23.87 -15.68 18.82
C ASN A 436 23.12 -16.99 18.46
N PHE A 437 23.53 -17.68 17.39
CA PHE A 437 22.90 -18.95 16.96
C PHE A 437 23.18 -20.11 17.92
N LYS A 438 24.05 -19.93 18.92
CA LYS A 438 24.45 -20.98 19.86
C LYS A 438 23.27 -21.74 20.44
N GLY A 439 22.23 -21.05 20.91
CA GLY A 439 21.07 -21.71 21.53
C GLY A 439 20.37 -22.69 20.58
N ILE A 440 20.21 -22.32 19.31
CA ILE A 440 19.58 -23.15 18.28
C ILE A 440 20.53 -24.29 17.87
N ILE A 441 21.82 -24.02 17.71
CA ILE A 441 22.83 -25.04 17.38
C ILE A 441 22.95 -26.06 18.50
N ASP A 442 22.94 -25.62 19.76
CA ASP A 442 22.99 -26.47 20.94
C ASP A 442 21.72 -27.33 21.06
N ILE A 443 20.55 -26.81 20.67
CA ILE A 443 19.33 -27.62 20.53
C ILE A 443 19.51 -28.69 19.47
N MET A 444 19.89 -28.31 18.25
CA MET A 444 20.07 -29.26 17.13
C MET A 444 21.09 -30.36 17.45
N ASN A 445 22.11 -30.02 18.23
CA ASN A 445 23.18 -30.93 18.67
C ASN A 445 22.94 -31.60 20.01
N HIS A 446 21.80 -31.37 20.65
CA HIS A 446 21.50 -32.02 21.92
C HIS A 446 21.32 -33.52 21.69
N PHE A 447 21.86 -34.36 22.58
CA PHE A 447 21.89 -35.82 22.40
C PHE A 447 20.49 -36.41 22.15
N LEU A 448 19.46 -35.85 22.78
CA LEU A 448 18.06 -36.23 22.55
C LEU A 448 17.55 -35.93 21.15
N ILE A 449 18.04 -34.90 20.45
CA ILE A 449 17.57 -34.52 19.12
C ILE A 449 18.42 -35.18 18.04
N ILE A 450 19.75 -35.08 18.16
CA ILE A 450 20.67 -35.54 17.13
C ILE A 450 20.62 -37.05 16.92
N ASN A 451 20.31 -37.83 17.97
CA ASN A 451 20.16 -39.28 17.88
C ASN A 451 18.86 -39.73 17.21
N PHE A 452 17.85 -38.86 17.04
CA PHE A 452 16.66 -39.17 16.23
C PHE A 452 16.90 -38.96 14.73
N ILE A 453 17.99 -38.28 14.35
CA ILE A 453 18.33 -38.03 12.95
C ILE A 453 18.98 -39.27 12.37
N LYS A 454 18.18 -40.11 11.69
CA LYS A 454 18.64 -41.36 11.06
C LYS A 454 19.59 -41.16 9.88
N ASN A 455 19.63 -39.96 9.31
CA ASN A 455 20.50 -39.64 8.19
C ASN A 455 21.87 -39.18 8.71
N GLU A 456 22.87 -40.08 8.65
CA GLU A 456 24.23 -39.82 9.13
C GLU A 456 24.91 -38.62 8.44
N GLN A 457 24.63 -38.35 7.17
CA GLN A 457 25.16 -37.17 6.48
C GLN A 457 24.57 -35.88 7.05
N LEU A 458 23.26 -35.85 7.32
CA LEU A 458 22.60 -34.71 7.94
C LEU A 458 23.09 -34.52 9.38
N LYS A 459 23.25 -35.62 10.12
CA LYS A 459 23.78 -35.63 11.48
C LYS A 459 25.18 -35.00 11.56
N SER A 460 26.12 -35.49 10.74
CA SER A 460 27.48 -34.94 10.67
C SER A 460 27.50 -33.46 10.29
N LYS A 461 26.63 -33.03 9.35
CA LYS A 461 26.49 -31.61 8.99
C LYS A 461 26.02 -30.76 10.16
N ILE A 462 25.05 -31.22 10.93
CA ILE A 462 24.54 -30.51 12.12
C ILE A 462 25.61 -30.41 13.21
N GLU A 463 26.41 -31.47 13.39
CA GLU A 463 27.55 -31.50 14.32
C GLU A 463 28.61 -30.46 13.95
N SER A 464 28.92 -30.34 12.65
CA SER A 464 29.90 -29.37 12.15
C SER A 464 29.48 -27.90 12.31
N LEU A 465 28.20 -27.59 12.56
CA LEU A 465 27.75 -26.21 12.78
C LEU A 465 28.36 -25.58 14.04
N LYS A 466 28.79 -26.38 15.03
CA LYS A 466 29.46 -25.89 16.25
C LYS A 466 30.87 -25.36 15.98
N GLU A 467 31.48 -25.77 14.88
CA GLU A 467 32.87 -25.43 14.53
C GLU A 467 32.97 -24.08 13.80
N ILE A 468 31.84 -23.48 13.44
CA ILE A 468 31.80 -22.21 12.72
C ILE A 468 31.76 -21.06 13.73
N ASP A 469 32.94 -20.56 14.10
CA ASP A 469 33.15 -19.55 15.14
C ASP A 469 32.28 -18.30 14.96
N GLU A 470 32.10 -17.81 13.72
CA GLU A 470 31.25 -16.63 13.45
C GLU A 470 29.77 -16.92 13.74
N ILE A 471 29.31 -18.15 13.57
CA ILE A 471 27.93 -18.55 13.85
C ILE A 471 27.72 -18.75 15.36
N TYR A 472 28.73 -19.26 16.04
CA TYR A 472 28.64 -19.63 17.45
C TYR A 472 28.89 -18.44 18.40
N LYS A 473 29.72 -17.47 18.01
CA LYS A 473 30.17 -16.38 18.90
C LYS A 473 29.51 -15.02 18.59
N ASN A 474 29.33 -14.66 17.31
CA ASN A 474 28.86 -13.33 16.93
C ASN A 474 27.34 -13.17 17.07
N SER A 475 26.87 -11.94 17.22
CA SER A 475 25.45 -11.65 17.30
C SER A 475 24.75 -12.00 15.98
N LEU A 476 23.53 -12.52 16.07
CA LEU A 476 22.68 -12.86 14.93
C LEU A 476 22.49 -11.69 13.98
N TRP A 477 22.26 -10.50 14.54
CA TRP A 477 22.06 -9.29 13.76
C TRP A 477 23.29 -8.93 12.95
N THR A 478 24.47 -8.84 13.58
CA THR A 478 25.72 -8.47 12.91
C THR A 478 26.01 -9.40 11.74
N GLU A 479 25.78 -10.70 11.93
CA GLU A 479 26.04 -11.70 10.90
C GLU A 479 25.01 -11.72 9.77
N LEU A 480 23.73 -11.45 10.05
CA LEU A 480 22.70 -11.29 9.03
C LEU A 480 22.86 -9.98 8.26
N TYR A 481 23.29 -8.93 8.95
CA TYR A 481 23.54 -7.63 8.36
C TYR A 481 24.74 -7.68 7.41
N GLY A 482 25.88 -8.21 7.88
CA GLY A 482 27.12 -8.33 7.11
C GLY A 482 27.20 -9.53 6.16
N GLY A 483 26.35 -10.55 6.34
CA GLY A 483 26.18 -11.64 5.38
C GLY A 483 27.03 -12.87 5.56
N THR A 484 27.91 -12.92 6.54
CA THR A 484 28.81 -14.06 6.74
C THR A 484 28.03 -15.32 7.13
N PHE A 485 27.00 -15.19 7.97
CA PHE A 485 26.21 -16.32 8.47
C PHE A 485 25.47 -17.10 7.38
N ILE A 486 24.58 -16.47 6.59
CA ILE A 486 23.70 -17.21 5.66
C ILE A 486 24.54 -18.00 4.65
N ASN A 487 25.64 -17.39 4.19
CA ASN A 487 26.53 -18.01 3.21
C ASN A 487 27.27 -19.22 3.79
N LYS A 488 27.84 -19.10 5.00
CA LYS A 488 28.55 -20.20 5.66
C LYS A 488 27.62 -21.32 6.13
N PHE A 489 26.46 -20.96 6.68
CA PHE A 489 25.44 -21.91 7.10
C PHE A 489 24.93 -22.75 5.91
N TYR A 490 24.67 -22.10 4.78
CA TYR A 490 24.24 -22.78 3.56
C TYR A 490 25.36 -23.64 2.96
N GLU A 491 26.60 -23.15 2.95
CA GLU A 491 27.76 -23.91 2.50
C GLU A 491 27.91 -25.21 3.28
N VAL A 492 27.79 -25.18 4.61
CA VAL A 492 27.92 -26.37 5.45
C VAL A 492 26.74 -27.34 5.29
N LEU A 493 25.49 -26.85 5.28
CA LEU A 493 24.33 -27.74 5.17
C LEU A 493 24.13 -28.33 3.78
N PHE A 494 24.45 -27.58 2.72
CA PHE A 494 24.17 -27.99 1.34
C PHE A 494 25.41 -28.33 0.52
N ASN A 495 26.61 -28.18 1.10
CA ASN A 495 27.90 -28.36 0.41
C ASN A 495 27.96 -27.54 -0.89
N LYS A 496 27.38 -26.34 -0.87
CA LYS A 496 27.22 -25.47 -2.03
C LYS A 496 27.43 -24.03 -1.61
N LYS A 497 28.28 -23.30 -2.32
CA LYS A 497 28.40 -21.85 -2.13
C LYS A 497 27.22 -21.15 -2.78
N ILE A 498 26.66 -20.17 -2.07
CA ILE A 498 25.71 -19.24 -2.68
C ILE A 498 26.53 -18.25 -3.52
N GLU A 499 26.23 -18.16 -4.81
CA GLU A 499 26.93 -17.25 -5.74
C GLU A 499 26.69 -15.77 -5.38
N GLU A 500 25.47 -15.43 -4.93
CA GLU A 500 25.12 -14.11 -4.42
C GLU A 500 25.08 -14.11 -2.89
N LYS A 501 25.95 -13.32 -2.25
CA LYS A 501 25.97 -13.20 -0.79
C LYS A 501 24.66 -12.60 -0.29
N ILE A 502 23.80 -13.41 0.33
CA ILE A 502 22.56 -12.93 0.95
C ILE A 502 22.91 -12.17 2.23
N ASN A 503 22.77 -10.84 2.19
CA ASN A 503 23.05 -9.99 3.35
C ASN A 503 22.28 -8.67 3.29
N ILE A 504 21.81 -8.18 4.43
CA ILE A 504 20.94 -7.00 4.48
C ILE A 504 21.70 -5.77 3.97
N LYS A 505 22.96 -5.60 4.37
CA LYS A 505 23.80 -4.48 3.93
C LYS A 505 23.96 -4.45 2.41
N GLY A 506 24.31 -5.57 1.80
CA GLY A 506 24.47 -5.73 0.36
C GLY A 506 23.15 -5.57 -0.39
N ILE A 507 22.03 -6.00 0.18
CA ILE A 507 20.70 -5.69 -0.39
C ILE A 507 20.49 -4.18 -0.38
N LEU A 508 20.73 -3.49 0.74
CA LEU A 508 20.54 -2.04 0.83
C LEU A 508 21.52 -1.26 -0.05
N GLU A 509 22.76 -1.73 -0.20
CA GLU A 509 23.82 -1.08 -0.99
C GLU A 509 23.60 -1.27 -2.49
N ASN A 510 22.96 -2.37 -2.91
CA ASN A 510 22.74 -2.68 -4.33
C ASN A 510 21.29 -2.48 -4.79
N SER A 511 20.35 -2.27 -3.86
CA SER A 511 18.94 -2.05 -4.19
C SER A 511 18.76 -0.69 -4.87
N LYS A 512 18.33 -0.76 -6.13
CA LYS A 512 17.93 0.40 -6.91
C LYS A 512 16.42 0.56 -6.87
N ILE A 513 15.98 1.79 -6.63
CA ILE A 513 14.59 2.18 -6.69
C ILE A 513 14.39 2.97 -7.98
N SER A 514 13.28 2.69 -8.66
CA SER A 514 12.85 3.50 -9.79
C SER A 514 12.34 4.83 -9.26
N PHE A 515 13.06 5.91 -9.53
CA PHE A 515 12.76 7.25 -9.11
C PHE A 515 12.74 8.16 -10.34
N LEU A 516 11.57 8.70 -10.67
CA LEU A 516 11.35 9.51 -11.89
C LEU A 516 11.85 8.83 -13.18
N GLY A 517 11.70 7.50 -13.27
CA GLY A 517 12.16 6.70 -14.42
C GLY A 517 13.63 6.30 -14.39
N GLU A 518 14.46 6.91 -13.53
CA GLU A 518 15.85 6.50 -13.31
C GLU A 518 15.97 5.48 -12.17
N LYS A 519 16.96 4.58 -12.27
CA LYS A 519 17.25 3.60 -11.21
C LYS A 519 18.34 4.14 -10.29
N ILE A 520 17.95 4.64 -9.12
CA ILE A 520 18.84 5.27 -8.14
C ILE A 520 19.05 4.32 -6.95
N LEU A 521 20.27 4.24 -6.42
CA LEU A 521 20.56 3.42 -5.23
C LEU A 521 19.91 4.03 -3.99
N TYR A 522 19.46 3.16 -3.08
CA TYR A 522 18.83 3.57 -1.82
C TYR A 522 19.74 4.50 -0.98
N LYS A 523 21.03 4.14 -0.84
CA LYS A 523 22.03 4.95 -0.12
C LYS A 523 22.24 6.34 -0.73
N ASP A 524 22.21 6.44 -2.06
CA ASP A 524 22.37 7.71 -2.75
C ASP A 524 21.17 8.63 -2.48
N ILE A 525 19.96 8.07 -2.38
CA ILE A 525 18.75 8.83 -2.01
C ILE A 525 18.86 9.34 -0.57
N LEU A 526 19.24 8.48 0.38
CA LEU A 526 19.39 8.86 1.80
C LEU A 526 20.41 9.99 1.98
N SER A 527 21.60 9.82 1.41
CA SER A 527 22.67 10.82 1.48
C SER A 527 22.29 12.14 0.81
N LYS A 528 21.57 12.11 -0.33
CA LYS A 528 21.06 13.32 -0.99
C LYS A 528 19.99 14.06 -0.19
N ILE A 529 19.15 13.35 0.56
CA ILE A 529 18.17 13.95 1.47
C ILE A 529 18.88 14.64 2.65
N ASN A 530 19.89 13.98 3.23
CA ASN A 530 20.59 14.48 4.42
C ASN A 530 21.58 15.61 4.11
N ASN A 531 22.25 15.57 2.96
CA ASN A 531 23.22 16.58 2.54
C ASN A 531 22.59 17.85 1.95
N ASN A 532 21.26 17.92 1.81
CA ASN A 532 20.57 19.06 1.25
C ASN A 532 20.56 20.25 2.24
N GLN A 533 21.60 21.09 2.18
CA GLN A 533 21.79 22.24 3.07
C GLN A 533 20.84 23.42 2.77
N ASP A 534 20.21 23.44 1.59
CA ASP A 534 19.40 24.57 1.10
C ASP A 534 18.01 24.68 1.75
N PHE A 535 17.61 23.71 2.58
CA PHE A 535 16.30 23.71 3.24
C PHE A 535 16.42 23.57 4.78
N LYS A 536 16.20 24.69 5.48
CA LYS A 536 15.98 24.73 6.94
C LYS A 536 14.48 24.62 7.23
N GLY A 537 13.95 23.40 7.24
CA GLY A 537 12.55 23.15 7.60
C GLY A 537 12.34 21.71 8.04
N ASP A 538 11.52 21.53 9.09
CA ASP A 538 11.11 20.21 9.54
C ASP A 538 10.02 19.67 8.60
N PHE A 539 10.10 18.39 8.20
CA PHE A 539 8.96 17.74 7.55
C PHE A 539 8.12 17.04 8.63
N LYS A 540 7.25 17.83 9.26
CA LYS A 540 6.34 17.40 10.32
C LYS A 540 4.91 17.31 9.82
N ILE A 541 4.30 16.14 9.92
CA ILE A 541 2.85 15.99 9.72
C ILE A 541 2.19 16.06 11.09
N ASP A 542 1.50 17.15 11.38
CA ASP A 542 0.63 17.28 12.56
C ASP A 542 -0.75 16.71 12.22
N PHE A 543 -1.05 15.53 12.76
CA PHE A 543 -2.33 14.88 12.50
C PHE A 543 -3.49 15.63 13.17
N SER A 544 -3.24 16.47 14.17
CA SER A 544 -4.26 17.32 14.80
C SER A 544 -4.79 18.36 13.82
N ASN A 545 -3.92 18.92 12.98
CA ASN A 545 -4.31 19.84 11.90
C ASN A 545 -5.17 19.14 10.84
N ILE A 546 -4.85 17.87 10.52
CA ILE A 546 -5.65 17.06 9.58
C ILE A 546 -7.04 16.77 10.18
N SER A 547 -7.11 16.40 11.46
CA SER A 547 -8.36 16.22 12.19
C SER A 547 -9.23 17.48 12.12
N GLN A 548 -8.64 18.65 12.39
CA GLN A 548 -9.35 19.93 12.38
C GLN A 548 -9.87 20.30 10.99
N ILE A 549 -9.13 20.01 9.92
CA ILE A 549 -9.60 20.22 8.55
C ILE A 549 -10.85 19.40 8.24
N VAL A 550 -10.93 18.15 8.69
CA VAL A 550 -12.13 17.32 8.50
C VAL A 550 -13.33 17.94 9.20
N ILE A 551 -13.14 18.42 10.43
CA ILE A 551 -14.17 19.10 11.23
C ILE A 551 -14.63 20.39 10.52
N ASP A 552 -13.68 21.21 10.07
CA ASP A 552 -13.97 22.47 9.40
C ASP A 552 -14.67 22.23 8.05
N LEU A 553 -14.27 21.21 7.28
CA LEU A 553 -14.96 20.80 6.06
C LEU A 553 -16.42 20.40 6.33
N ARG A 554 -16.70 19.67 7.41
CA ARG A 554 -18.08 19.36 7.81
C ARG A 554 -18.87 20.62 8.14
N LYS A 555 -18.29 21.55 8.89
CA LYS A 555 -18.94 22.84 9.21
C LYS A 555 -19.23 23.67 7.96
N ILE A 556 -18.34 23.66 6.96
CA ILE A 556 -18.58 24.33 5.66
C ILE A 556 -19.77 23.67 4.94
N LEU A 557 -19.85 22.33 4.96
CA LEU A 557 -20.99 21.61 4.38
C LEU A 557 -22.29 21.91 5.13
N ASP A 558 -22.26 22.00 6.46
CA ASP A 558 -23.40 22.37 7.29
C ASP A 558 -23.93 23.78 6.95
N LEU A 559 -23.04 24.78 6.86
CA LEU A 559 -23.40 26.14 6.45
C LEU A 559 -24.03 26.16 5.06
N LYS A 560 -23.47 25.41 4.10
CA LYS A 560 -24.01 25.29 2.74
C LYS A 560 -25.39 24.66 2.70
N ASN A 561 -25.70 23.77 3.65
CA ASN A 561 -27.02 23.16 3.82
C ASN A 561 -27.97 23.99 4.71
N GLY A 562 -27.60 25.21 5.09
CA GLY A 562 -28.43 26.11 5.90
C GLY A 562 -28.42 25.81 7.41
N ILE A 563 -27.51 24.95 7.87
CA ILE A 563 -27.33 24.66 9.31
C ILE A 563 -26.35 25.71 9.88
N LYS A 564 -26.77 26.39 10.96
CA LYS A 564 -25.89 27.35 11.65
C LYS A 564 -24.74 26.60 12.33
N THR A 565 -23.50 26.94 11.99
CA THR A 565 -22.30 26.44 12.67
C THR A 565 -21.28 27.56 12.83
N ASP A 566 -20.59 27.57 13.97
CA ASP A 566 -19.45 28.47 14.19
C ASP A 566 -18.21 27.92 13.48
N ILE A 567 -17.89 28.52 12.33
CA ILE A 567 -16.62 28.30 11.63
C ILE A 567 -15.80 29.58 11.65
N ASN A 568 -14.54 29.45 12.06
CA ASN A 568 -13.55 30.47 11.82
C ASN A 568 -12.80 30.14 10.53
N ILE A 569 -13.18 30.80 9.44
CA ILE A 569 -12.56 30.58 8.12
C ILE A 569 -11.05 30.87 8.16
N LYS A 570 -10.59 31.78 9.04
CA LYS A 570 -9.17 32.08 9.20
C LYS A 570 -8.41 30.92 9.83
N ASP A 571 -9.00 30.21 10.79
CA ASP A 571 -8.37 29.04 11.40
C ASP A 571 -8.27 27.89 10.41
N PHE A 572 -9.32 27.67 9.60
CA PHE A 572 -9.30 26.69 8.51
C PHE A 572 -8.20 27.01 7.48
N GLN A 573 -8.09 28.27 7.07
CA GLN A 573 -7.03 28.73 6.17
C GLN A 573 -5.64 28.56 6.79
N SER A 574 -5.45 28.93 8.06
CA SER A 574 -4.20 28.75 8.80
C SER A 574 -3.79 27.29 8.93
N ASN A 575 -4.73 26.38 9.19
CA ASN A 575 -4.48 24.94 9.26
C ASN A 575 -4.08 24.37 7.90
N LEU A 576 -4.75 24.81 6.83
CA LEU A 576 -4.36 24.47 5.45
C LEU A 576 -2.97 25.03 5.13
N GLU A 577 -2.69 26.29 5.43
CA GLU A 577 -1.40 26.94 5.22
C GLU A 577 -0.27 26.25 5.98
N THR A 578 -0.50 25.87 7.24
CA THR A 578 0.46 25.12 8.06
C THR A 578 0.74 23.76 7.46
N LEU A 579 -0.29 23.05 6.98
CA LEU A 579 -0.08 21.84 6.19
C LEU A 579 0.72 22.14 4.93
N PHE A 580 0.36 23.16 4.14
CA PHE A 580 1.14 23.55 2.95
C PHE A 580 2.60 23.90 3.26
N VAL A 581 2.90 24.58 4.37
CA VAL A 581 4.26 24.90 4.83
C VAL A 581 5.00 23.64 5.27
N ASN A 582 4.36 22.76 6.03
CA ASN A 582 4.94 21.47 6.41
C ASN A 582 5.20 20.59 5.16
N LEU A 583 4.34 20.67 4.15
CA LEU A 583 4.56 20.06 2.83
C LEU A 583 5.74 20.70 2.08
N GLN A 584 6.14 21.93 2.39
CA GLN A 584 7.40 22.50 1.85
C GLN A 584 8.62 21.79 2.43
N GLY A 585 8.56 21.23 3.64
CA GLY A 585 9.60 20.31 4.15
C GLY A 585 9.80 19.09 3.24
N MET A 586 8.77 18.68 2.48
CA MET A 586 8.90 17.64 1.45
C MET A 586 9.72 18.07 0.23
N LYS A 587 9.91 19.38 0.02
CA LYS A 587 10.91 19.83 -0.94
C LYS A 587 12.27 19.33 -0.54
N LYS A 588 12.64 19.26 0.76
CA LYS A 588 13.92 18.65 1.17
C LYS A 588 14.07 17.19 0.72
N LEU A 589 12.97 16.42 0.77
CA LEU A 589 12.95 15.02 0.33
C LEU A 589 13.14 14.84 -1.19
N THR A 590 12.89 15.89 -1.99
CA THR A 590 12.74 15.79 -3.44
C THR A 590 13.56 16.82 -4.22
N SER A 591 14.10 17.85 -3.57
CA SER A 591 14.77 19.00 -4.19
C SER A 591 16.08 18.59 -4.83
N TRP A 592 16.77 17.59 -4.29
CA TRP A 592 17.93 16.98 -4.92
C TRP A 592 17.63 16.42 -6.32
N ALA A 593 16.36 16.08 -6.62
CA ALA A 593 15.95 15.63 -7.95
C ALA A 593 15.67 16.79 -8.93
N SER A 594 15.39 17.99 -8.40
CA SER A 594 15.20 19.21 -9.18
C SER A 594 16.48 20.08 -9.25
N ASN A 595 17.48 19.79 -8.42
CA ASN A 595 18.75 20.51 -8.40
C ASN A 595 19.68 19.99 -9.52
N THR A 596 20.27 20.91 -10.27
CA THR A 596 21.28 20.61 -11.30
C THR A 596 22.66 20.48 -10.66
N GLU A 597 22.98 19.30 -10.10
CA GLU A 597 24.27 19.07 -9.43
C GLU A 597 25.46 18.82 -10.39
N THR A 598 25.28 18.84 -11.72
CA THR A 598 26.39 18.56 -12.66
C THR A 598 26.43 19.49 -13.86
N SER A 599 27.65 19.69 -14.38
CA SER A 599 28.03 20.47 -15.57
C SER A 599 27.38 20.01 -16.90
N GLU A 600 26.46 19.05 -16.88
CA GLU A 600 25.75 18.48 -18.04
C GLU A 600 24.28 18.96 -18.19
N GLY A 601 23.81 19.91 -17.36
CA GLY A 601 22.79 20.88 -17.79
C GLY A 601 21.30 20.51 -17.71
N SER A 602 20.88 19.45 -16.99
CA SER A 602 19.44 19.23 -16.68
C SER A 602 19.24 18.37 -15.43
N SER A 603 18.27 18.73 -14.59
CA SER A 603 17.94 17.96 -13.38
C SER A 603 17.23 16.64 -13.72
N LEU A 604 17.18 15.70 -12.76
CA LEU A 604 16.41 14.45 -12.88
C LEU A 604 14.94 14.73 -13.22
N TRP A 605 14.38 15.77 -12.60
CA TRP A 605 13.03 16.24 -12.88
C TRP A 605 12.90 16.78 -14.31
N ASP A 606 13.84 17.59 -14.78
CA ASP A 606 13.79 18.13 -16.15
C ASP A 606 13.85 17.02 -17.20
N LYS A 607 14.70 16.01 -16.99
CA LYS A 607 14.77 14.82 -17.84
C LYS A 607 13.44 14.08 -17.86
N TYR A 608 12.86 13.82 -16.69
CA TYR A 608 11.56 13.18 -16.57
C TYR A 608 10.46 13.98 -17.29
N GLN A 609 10.40 15.30 -17.09
CA GLN A 609 9.44 16.16 -17.79
C GLN A 609 9.63 16.11 -19.30
N ALA A 610 10.87 16.17 -19.78
CA ALA A 610 11.19 16.08 -21.20
C ALA A 610 10.72 14.73 -21.78
N GLU A 611 10.92 13.63 -21.07
CA GLU A 611 10.44 12.30 -21.45
C GLU A 611 8.91 12.21 -21.47
N GLN A 612 8.22 12.70 -20.43
CA GLN A 612 6.75 12.72 -20.37
C GLN A 612 6.16 13.59 -21.49
N ASN A 613 6.74 14.75 -21.75
CA ASN A 613 6.32 15.65 -22.82
C ASN A 613 6.55 15.03 -24.21
N LYS A 614 7.71 14.40 -24.42
CA LYS A 614 8.01 13.66 -25.65
C LYS A 614 7.03 12.50 -25.84
N TYR A 615 6.74 11.76 -24.78
CA TYR A 615 5.78 10.66 -24.80
C TYR A 615 4.36 11.13 -25.14
N ASN A 616 3.86 12.16 -24.45
CA ASN A 616 2.54 12.74 -24.72
C ASN A 616 2.45 13.31 -26.14
N LYS A 617 3.52 13.96 -26.63
CA LYS A 617 3.60 14.46 -28.01
C LYS A 617 3.51 13.31 -29.02
N ASN A 618 4.28 12.24 -28.82
CA ASN A 618 4.27 11.07 -29.70
C ASN A 618 2.90 10.38 -29.69
N LEU A 619 2.32 10.16 -28.51
CA LEU A 619 1.02 9.50 -28.37
C LEU A 619 -0.10 10.34 -29.03
N ARG A 620 -0.09 11.66 -28.85
CA ARG A 620 -1.02 12.56 -29.56
C ARG A 620 -0.80 12.54 -31.08
N ALA A 621 0.45 12.50 -31.53
CA ALA A 621 0.77 12.41 -32.95
C ALA A 621 0.26 11.08 -33.53
N ASP A 622 0.51 9.95 -32.87
CA ASP A 622 0.03 8.63 -33.28
C ASP A 622 -1.51 8.60 -33.32
N ILE A 623 -2.18 9.12 -32.30
CA ILE A 623 -3.65 9.22 -32.28
C ILE A 623 -4.20 10.11 -33.40
N LEU A 624 -3.50 11.16 -33.84
CA LEU A 624 -4.02 12.03 -34.90
C LEU A 624 -3.67 11.53 -36.29
N THR A 625 -2.48 10.97 -36.46
CA THR A 625 -1.95 10.54 -37.76
C THR A 625 -2.39 9.14 -38.17
N GLN A 626 -2.76 8.29 -37.20
CA GLN A 626 -3.17 6.92 -37.49
C GLN A 626 -4.40 6.93 -38.41
N LYS A 627 -4.23 6.38 -39.62
CA LYS A 627 -5.27 6.35 -40.65
C LYS A 627 -6.16 5.13 -40.49
N ILE A 628 -7.45 5.34 -40.71
CA ILE A 628 -8.46 4.30 -40.73
C ILE A 628 -8.82 4.09 -42.19
N LYS A 629 -8.66 2.86 -42.67
CA LYS A 629 -8.90 2.52 -44.07
C LYS A 629 -10.39 2.38 -44.37
N SER A 630 -11.14 1.80 -43.44
CA SER A 630 -12.59 1.64 -43.57
C SER A 630 -13.26 1.33 -42.24
N VAL A 631 -14.54 1.71 -42.14
CA VAL A 631 -15.47 1.28 -41.10
C VAL A 631 -16.74 0.76 -41.77
N ASN A 632 -16.94 -0.55 -41.73
CA ASN A 632 -18.08 -1.21 -42.37
C ASN A 632 -18.98 -1.85 -41.33
N GLN A 633 -20.29 -1.73 -41.51
CA GLN A 633 -21.23 -2.44 -40.66
C GLN A 633 -21.50 -3.83 -41.23
N ASN A 634 -21.12 -4.87 -40.50
CA ASN A 634 -21.31 -6.26 -40.94
C ASN A 634 -22.67 -6.82 -40.53
N LYS A 635 -23.13 -6.46 -39.32
CA LYS A 635 -24.46 -6.84 -38.77
C LYS A 635 -25.01 -5.68 -37.95
N LYS A 636 -26.26 -5.79 -37.51
CA LYS A 636 -26.85 -4.80 -36.60
C LYS A 636 -25.94 -4.64 -35.37
N TYR A 637 -25.39 -3.43 -35.20
CA TYR A 637 -24.44 -3.07 -34.13
C TYR A 637 -23.12 -3.87 -34.09
N SER A 638 -22.71 -4.41 -35.24
CA SER A 638 -21.42 -5.08 -35.41
C SER A 638 -20.65 -4.39 -36.52
N TYR A 639 -19.47 -3.89 -36.18
CA TYR A 639 -18.68 -3.03 -37.05
C TYR A 639 -17.28 -3.60 -37.23
N GLU A 640 -16.84 -3.58 -38.48
CA GLU A 640 -15.50 -3.92 -38.88
C GLU A 640 -14.70 -2.65 -39.13
N VAL A 641 -13.65 -2.47 -38.34
CA VAL A 641 -12.73 -1.34 -38.44
C VAL A 641 -11.38 -1.86 -38.94
N ILE A 642 -10.91 -1.31 -40.05
CA ILE A 642 -9.59 -1.64 -40.59
C ILE A 642 -8.65 -0.47 -40.32
N VAL A 643 -7.67 -0.69 -39.46
CA VAL A 643 -6.61 0.28 -39.09
C VAL A 643 -5.29 -0.25 -39.62
N GLU A 644 -4.66 0.47 -40.56
CA GLU A 644 -3.55 -0.02 -41.37
C GLU A 644 -3.81 -1.42 -41.95
N ASN A 645 -3.12 -2.44 -41.46
CA ASN A 645 -3.17 -3.81 -41.94
C ASN A 645 -3.84 -4.75 -40.92
N LYS A 646 -4.41 -4.20 -39.84
CA LYS A 646 -5.15 -4.95 -38.83
C LYS A 646 -6.65 -4.67 -38.94
N LYS A 647 -7.42 -5.72 -38.70
CA LYS A 647 -8.88 -5.73 -38.75
C LYS A 647 -9.39 -6.03 -37.35
N TYR A 648 -10.33 -5.21 -36.89
CA TYR A 648 -11.00 -5.39 -35.61
C TYR A 648 -12.51 -5.44 -35.82
N VAL A 649 -13.18 -6.44 -35.26
CA VAL A 649 -14.64 -6.54 -35.26
C VAL A 649 -15.16 -6.16 -33.88
N ILE A 650 -15.79 -4.99 -33.81
CA ILE A 650 -16.33 -4.40 -32.58
C ILE A 650 -17.83 -4.67 -32.54
N ASN A 651 -18.28 -5.46 -31.56
CA ASN A 651 -19.69 -5.77 -31.36
C ASN A 651 -20.26 -4.96 -30.22
N LEU A 652 -21.36 -4.27 -30.49
CA LEU A 652 -22.06 -3.43 -29.52
C LEU A 652 -23.40 -4.06 -29.10
N LYS A 653 -23.78 -3.84 -27.85
CA LYS A 653 -25.08 -4.19 -27.28
C LYS A 653 -25.80 -2.91 -26.88
N MET A 654 -27.04 -2.75 -27.35
CA MET A 654 -27.92 -1.69 -26.91
C MET A 654 -28.54 -2.01 -25.55
N LEU A 655 -28.50 -1.06 -24.64
CA LEU A 655 -29.07 -1.13 -23.30
C LEU A 655 -30.48 -0.52 -23.26
N LYS A 656 -31.19 -0.76 -22.14
CA LYS A 656 -32.56 -0.25 -21.91
C LYS A 656 -32.67 1.29 -21.87
N ASN A 657 -31.54 1.98 -21.68
CA ASN A 657 -31.41 3.44 -21.71
C ASN A 657 -31.04 3.98 -23.11
N ASN A 658 -31.13 3.15 -24.17
CA ASN A 658 -30.76 3.48 -25.55
C ASN A 658 -29.28 3.87 -25.73
N LYS A 659 -28.40 3.43 -24.82
CA LYS A 659 -26.94 3.55 -24.96
C LYS A 659 -26.31 2.22 -25.35
N PHE A 660 -25.07 2.26 -25.85
CA PHE A 660 -24.31 1.11 -26.26
C PHE A 660 -23.19 0.76 -25.28
N GLN A 661 -22.90 -0.54 -25.18
CA GLN A 661 -21.67 -1.08 -24.61
C GLN A 661 -20.98 -1.98 -25.62
N ILE A 662 -19.67 -2.09 -25.55
CA ILE A 662 -18.87 -3.07 -26.29
C ILE A 662 -18.95 -4.40 -25.54
N ILE A 663 -19.39 -5.44 -26.24
CA ILE A 663 -19.49 -6.80 -25.69
C ILE A 663 -18.36 -7.70 -26.18
N SER A 664 -17.77 -7.41 -27.34
CA SER A 664 -16.59 -8.12 -27.80
C SER A 664 -15.77 -7.33 -28.81
N ILE A 665 -14.47 -7.64 -28.86
CA ILE A 665 -13.53 -7.16 -29.86
C ILE A 665 -12.73 -8.36 -30.38
N ASN A 666 -12.85 -8.64 -31.68
CA ASN A 666 -12.20 -9.78 -32.33
C ASN A 666 -11.23 -9.37 -33.44
#